data_AF-A0A6A8KJF5-F1
#
_entry.id   AF-A0A6A8KJF5-F1
#
_cell.length_a   1.000
_cell.length_b   1.000
_cell.length_c   1.000
_cell.angle_alpha   90.00
_cell.angle_beta   90.00
_cell.angle_gamma   90.00
#
_symmetry.space_group_name_H-M   'P 1'
#
loop_
_entity.id
_entity.type
_entity.pdbx_description
1 polymer ?
#
loop_
_entity_poly.entity_id
_entity_poly.type
_entity_poly.pdbx_seq_one_letter_code
_entity_poly.pdbx_strand_id
1 'polypeptide(L)'
;MLSTESFLELLRLLPDDKRNKLLSNSKLKQYSIDGYRNLKYAPLKVLSAHAVKSHLFCETFLSLVVDEYNCLTPKDAQTFSIEEYPGILAYYLKCGLDVAPIEKRYNELIRETENETVLNPIEEQVKHNMIMKKYLGYVLKQNLYYYNFYPVFTVDNEITKIESPATEFPQKGNINLSSQLYAQHKCSDVFRANQVALIEFSEEDLSENRRGDQLNQTERKLDVDDLYNRNRIHRLKDIDLFPVVHLATKLDFSGSANLILEDNIQNSEDVFVEEEGLLYGPYKVDANHQIKVLKSSNGTIQCWRPKMSKTLDECCLRFDIDIGKYVLRSNLEMFYRDVLSEEELLQSFVRTLKDKRDLNSPEAVVANYMSSVFVGLDSNIAEERKKKISNFIENSRNESHYSKEIASAVAGLFAEYGDDDDLRSVLENALDDPEFSSKIQSLDIVRDKVKREQDKLSKLEKEIEEAQKGLEDTEKQRKSESENKEQRDKIKALELQLDKHKTVENLDFEIQFRERTKEELNKKIEAAERKYKDVERKLENAITEKVQSVQSLNGITDIAFDGVLTEKMLQAASTWRHENASDDYKKITEITTSDLWSKDKLNVVDYVVSNVKFYRPSYTRNEIINISVCVAQNFLTVFSGEPGTGKTSICNIFAHILGLTLPEVTMDQSVKKEYYTGRYVPVSVERGWTSKRDFIGYYNPLSKEFESANKQLCDGLRILNQEGDSSKYPFIILLDEANLSPVEYYWADFMNACDSDSATKYLELGKGFELKVPQTLRFVATINNDHTTEILSPRLLDRAFIISLPSVTVDTDFVEVDFSSVPSQTITWKQFVDAFGCTNPVAFSDKIAELYKKLYNAFCSLNIRISPRTEKAIRLYWSVSQNLFDSATDGTDPSIVALDYAFAQKMLPKINGSGDDYGNSLKTLEQLFNANHFEKCATKVKEIYERGKISMNYYQYF
;
A
#
# COMPACT_ATOMS: atom_id res chain seq x y z
N MET A 1 27.69 -34.21 -21.67
CA MET A 1 27.03 -33.49 -20.54
C MET A 1 27.24 -32.01 -20.78
N LEU A 2 26.18 -31.21 -20.87
CA LEU A 2 26.30 -29.75 -21.05
C LEU A 2 27.06 -29.16 -19.86
N SER A 3 28.07 -28.33 -20.11
CA SER A 3 28.75 -27.56 -19.06
C SER A 3 27.92 -26.33 -18.69
N THR A 4 28.00 -25.91 -17.43
CA THR A 4 27.38 -24.66 -16.95
C THR A 4 27.87 -23.44 -17.75
N GLU A 5 29.10 -23.51 -18.28
CA GLU A 5 29.75 -22.46 -19.06
C GLU A 5 29.16 -22.35 -20.47
N SER A 6 28.96 -23.45 -21.20
CA SER A 6 28.40 -23.42 -22.56
C SER A 6 26.96 -22.90 -22.59
N PHE A 7 26.16 -23.22 -21.57
CA PHE A 7 24.79 -22.67 -21.46
C PHE A 7 24.79 -21.19 -21.05
N LEU A 8 25.73 -20.80 -20.19
CA LEU A 8 25.90 -19.39 -19.80
C LEU A 8 26.36 -18.53 -20.99
N GLU A 9 27.21 -19.08 -21.85
CA GLU A 9 27.64 -18.44 -23.10
C GLU A 9 26.48 -18.23 -24.06
N LEU A 10 25.64 -19.25 -24.27
CA LEU A 10 24.40 -19.10 -25.06
C LEU A 10 23.49 -17.99 -24.50
N LEU A 11 23.32 -17.93 -23.18
CA LEU A 11 22.50 -16.90 -22.53
C LEU A 11 23.08 -15.47 -22.68
N ARG A 12 24.40 -15.33 -22.84
CA ARG A 12 25.08 -14.05 -23.11
C ARG A 12 25.00 -13.64 -24.58
N LEU A 13 25.01 -14.61 -25.49
CA LEU A 13 24.91 -14.36 -26.93
C LEU A 13 23.48 -13.97 -27.38
N LEU A 14 22.45 -14.27 -26.58
CA LEU A 14 21.07 -13.87 -26.85
C LEU A 14 20.84 -12.39 -26.48
N PRO A 15 20.32 -11.54 -27.39
CA PRO A 15 19.89 -10.18 -27.08
C PRO A 15 18.86 -10.15 -25.94
N ASP A 16 18.92 -9.12 -25.09
CA ASP A 16 18.12 -9.03 -23.86
C ASP A 16 16.61 -9.14 -24.12
N ASP A 17 16.10 -8.51 -25.19
CA ASP A 17 14.69 -8.57 -25.57
C ASP A 17 14.25 -9.98 -25.97
N LYS A 18 15.05 -10.69 -26.76
CA LYS A 18 14.79 -12.08 -27.18
C LYS A 18 14.90 -13.03 -26.00
N ARG A 19 15.89 -12.85 -25.14
CA ARG A 19 16.08 -13.65 -23.91
C ARG A 19 14.90 -13.50 -22.96
N ASN A 20 14.42 -12.28 -22.73
CA ASN A 20 13.27 -12.01 -21.86
C ASN A 20 11.95 -12.58 -22.42
N LYS A 21 11.76 -12.51 -23.75
CA LYS A 21 10.63 -13.13 -24.45
C LYS A 21 10.64 -14.65 -24.31
N LEU A 22 11.80 -15.29 -24.50
CA LEU A 22 11.99 -16.74 -24.37
C LEU A 22 11.75 -17.21 -22.92
N LEU A 23 12.32 -16.53 -21.93
CA LEU A 23 12.16 -16.87 -20.50
C LEU A 23 10.73 -16.63 -19.97
N SER A 24 9.93 -15.83 -20.66
CA SER A 24 8.52 -15.58 -20.31
C SER A 24 7.53 -16.55 -20.99
N ASN A 25 8.03 -17.49 -21.79
CA ASN A 25 7.21 -18.42 -22.56
C ASN A 25 6.42 -19.37 -21.64
N SER A 26 5.15 -19.65 -21.98
CA SER A 26 4.25 -20.49 -21.19
C SER A 26 4.77 -21.91 -20.97
N LYS A 27 5.56 -22.45 -21.91
CA LYS A 27 6.20 -23.78 -21.79
C LYS A 27 7.27 -23.87 -20.70
N LEU A 28 7.84 -22.73 -20.28
CA LEU A 28 8.85 -22.66 -19.22
C LEU A 28 8.26 -22.32 -17.84
N LYS A 29 7.00 -21.86 -17.76
CA LYS A 29 6.34 -21.49 -16.50
C LYS A 29 6.19 -22.64 -15.50
N GLN A 30 6.21 -23.88 -15.98
CA GLN A 30 6.13 -25.09 -15.15
C GLN A 30 7.43 -25.40 -14.39
N TYR A 31 8.56 -24.77 -14.76
CA TYR A 31 9.86 -24.96 -14.12
C TYR A 31 10.15 -23.75 -13.24
N SER A 32 9.64 -23.77 -12.01
CA SER A 32 9.89 -22.70 -11.02
C SER A 32 11.29 -22.83 -10.42
N ILE A 33 11.99 -21.71 -10.28
CA ILE A 33 13.24 -21.61 -9.52
C ILE A 33 12.92 -21.01 -8.15
N ASP A 34 13.37 -21.66 -7.08
CA ASP A 34 13.17 -21.17 -5.71
C ASP A 34 13.67 -19.71 -5.57
N GLY A 35 12.80 -18.85 -5.05
CA GLY A 35 13.04 -17.41 -4.92
C GLY A 35 12.65 -16.56 -6.14
N TYR A 36 12.28 -17.16 -7.27
CA TYR A 36 11.92 -16.41 -8.50
C TYR A 36 10.58 -16.89 -9.09
N ARG A 37 9.51 -16.11 -8.87
CA ARG A 37 8.18 -16.37 -9.47
C ARG A 37 8.16 -16.29 -11.00
N ASN A 38 9.10 -15.56 -11.61
CA ASN A 38 9.23 -15.44 -13.06
C ASN A 38 10.71 -15.55 -13.46
N LEU A 39 11.00 -16.48 -14.37
CA LEU A 39 12.35 -16.84 -14.79
C LEU A 39 13.13 -15.68 -15.42
N LYS A 40 12.45 -14.69 -15.97
CA LYS A 40 13.09 -13.48 -16.55
C LYS A 40 13.84 -12.63 -15.51
N TYR A 41 13.52 -12.75 -14.23
CA TYR A 41 14.17 -12.01 -13.14
C TYR A 41 15.26 -12.83 -12.44
N ALA A 42 15.47 -14.09 -12.83
CA ALA A 42 16.51 -14.93 -12.27
C ALA A 42 17.90 -14.54 -12.86
N PRO A 43 18.95 -14.40 -12.03
CA PRO A 43 20.30 -14.13 -12.53
C PRO A 43 20.79 -15.22 -13.50
N LEU A 44 21.54 -14.84 -14.54
CA LEU A 44 22.01 -15.78 -15.57
C LEU A 44 22.81 -16.97 -15.02
N LYS A 45 23.60 -16.74 -13.95
CA LYS A 45 24.33 -17.81 -13.25
C LYS A 45 23.41 -18.81 -12.53
N VAL A 46 22.26 -18.34 -12.04
CA VAL A 46 21.25 -19.19 -11.39
C VAL A 46 20.49 -19.99 -12.45
N LEU A 47 20.14 -19.37 -13.58
CA LEU A 47 19.52 -20.03 -14.73
C LEU A 47 20.43 -21.13 -15.32
N SER A 48 21.73 -20.85 -15.50
CA SER A 48 22.68 -21.85 -15.99
C SER A 48 22.88 -23.01 -15.01
N ALA A 49 22.96 -22.73 -13.71
CA ALA A 49 23.05 -23.77 -12.67
C ALA A 49 21.77 -24.62 -12.60
N HIS A 50 20.60 -24.02 -12.82
CA HIS A 50 19.33 -24.74 -12.87
C HIS A 50 19.20 -25.60 -14.15
N ALA A 51 19.66 -25.09 -15.29
CA ALA A 51 19.66 -25.84 -16.55
C ALA A 51 20.53 -27.10 -16.52
N VAL A 52 21.64 -27.08 -15.78
CA VAL A 52 22.47 -28.28 -15.56
C VAL A 52 21.79 -29.30 -14.63
N LYS A 53 20.96 -28.84 -13.68
CA LYS A 53 20.22 -29.71 -12.76
C LYS A 53 18.93 -30.28 -13.37
N SER A 54 18.30 -29.57 -14.31
CA SER A 54 17.03 -29.96 -14.93
C SER A 54 17.19 -30.16 -16.44
N HIS A 55 17.34 -31.41 -16.86
CA HIS A 55 17.44 -31.79 -18.27
C HIS A 55 16.22 -31.32 -19.08
N LEU A 56 15.03 -31.46 -18.52
CA LEU A 56 13.77 -31.11 -19.18
C LEU A 56 13.63 -29.60 -19.42
N PHE A 57 14.09 -28.78 -18.46
CA PHE A 57 14.15 -27.33 -18.62
C PHE A 57 15.15 -26.94 -19.72
N CYS A 58 16.36 -27.52 -19.68
CA CYS A 58 17.41 -27.25 -20.66
C CYS A 58 16.94 -27.60 -22.09
N GLU A 59 16.36 -28.78 -22.29
CA GLU A 59 15.87 -29.23 -23.58
C GLU A 59 14.70 -28.39 -24.11
N THR A 60 13.79 -27.98 -23.22
CA THR A 60 12.68 -27.07 -23.57
C THR A 60 13.19 -25.69 -23.97
N PHE A 61 14.16 -25.14 -23.23
CA PHE A 61 14.76 -23.84 -23.51
C PHE A 61 15.53 -23.85 -24.82
N LEU A 62 16.40 -24.84 -25.05
CA LEU A 62 17.15 -24.98 -26.30
C LEU A 62 16.20 -25.14 -27.50
N SER A 63 15.10 -25.88 -27.36
CA SER A 63 14.08 -26.00 -28.40
C SER A 63 13.42 -24.66 -28.75
N LEU A 64 13.09 -23.85 -27.74
CA LEU A 64 12.53 -22.53 -27.95
C LEU A 64 13.51 -21.56 -28.64
N VAL A 65 14.81 -21.65 -28.32
CA VAL A 65 15.85 -20.86 -28.99
C VAL A 65 15.98 -21.29 -30.46
N VAL A 66 15.98 -22.60 -30.74
CA VAL A 66 16.02 -23.13 -32.11
C VAL A 66 14.81 -22.69 -32.92
N ASP A 67 13.61 -22.71 -32.32
CA ASP A 67 12.37 -22.25 -32.96
C ASP A 67 12.42 -20.74 -33.26
N GLU A 68 12.89 -19.90 -32.33
CA GLU A 68 12.96 -18.44 -32.52
C GLU A 68 13.93 -18.02 -33.64
N TYR A 69 14.96 -18.83 -33.88
CA TYR A 69 15.94 -18.60 -34.96
C TYR A 69 15.66 -19.44 -36.22
N ASN A 70 14.52 -20.15 -36.31
CA ASN A 70 14.12 -21.00 -37.44
C ASN A 70 15.20 -22.02 -37.89
N CYS A 71 15.99 -22.53 -36.96
CA CYS A 71 17.12 -23.42 -37.25
C CYS A 71 16.68 -24.89 -37.30
N LEU A 72 15.97 -25.30 -38.35
CA LEU A 72 15.33 -26.63 -38.45
C LEU A 72 16.20 -27.74 -39.09
N THR A 73 17.40 -27.43 -39.58
CA THR A 73 18.29 -28.40 -40.24
C THR A 73 19.75 -28.14 -39.88
N PRO A 74 20.63 -29.17 -39.88
CA PRO A 74 22.07 -28.97 -39.72
C PRO A 74 22.57 -28.16 -40.92
N LYS A 75 22.74 -26.84 -40.75
CA LYS A 75 23.55 -26.06 -41.69
C LYS A 75 24.99 -26.48 -41.47
N ASP A 76 25.68 -26.87 -42.54
CA ASP A 76 27.11 -27.21 -42.49
C ASP A 76 27.86 -26.07 -41.81
N ALA A 77 28.79 -26.41 -40.91
CA ALA A 77 29.55 -25.50 -40.03
C ALA A 77 30.31 -24.36 -40.75
N GLN A 78 30.16 -24.23 -42.07
CA GLN A 78 30.77 -23.24 -42.95
C GLN A 78 29.78 -22.22 -43.53
N THR A 79 28.46 -22.38 -43.36
CA THR A 79 27.44 -21.59 -44.08
C THR A 79 26.41 -20.91 -43.17
N PHE A 80 26.86 -20.29 -42.09
CA PHE A 80 26.00 -19.46 -41.24
C PHE A 80 26.55 -18.04 -41.06
N SER A 81 25.64 -17.09 -40.90
CA SER A 81 25.96 -15.69 -40.60
C SER A 81 26.12 -15.46 -39.08
N ILE A 82 26.78 -14.37 -38.69
CA ILE A 82 27.01 -14.01 -37.27
C ILE A 82 25.69 -13.96 -36.49
N GLU A 83 24.60 -13.47 -37.10
CA GLU A 83 23.28 -13.35 -36.48
C GLU A 83 22.57 -14.70 -36.24
N GLU A 84 22.92 -15.73 -36.99
CA GLU A 84 22.34 -17.08 -36.88
C GLU A 84 23.07 -17.96 -35.85
N TYR A 85 24.25 -17.53 -35.37
CA TYR A 85 25.10 -18.29 -34.47
C TYR A 85 24.40 -18.73 -33.16
N PRO A 86 23.63 -17.89 -32.45
CA PRO A 86 22.95 -18.31 -31.22
C PRO A 86 21.94 -19.46 -31.45
N GLY A 87 21.26 -19.47 -32.59
CA GLY A 87 20.33 -20.54 -32.96
C GLY A 87 21.04 -21.86 -33.30
N ILE A 88 22.18 -21.78 -33.98
CA ILE A 88 22.99 -22.94 -34.36
C ILE A 88 23.70 -23.53 -33.15
N LEU A 89 24.23 -22.69 -32.26
CA LEU A 89 24.80 -23.11 -30.99
C LEU A 89 23.76 -23.85 -30.13
N ALA A 90 22.53 -23.33 -30.06
CA ALA A 90 21.44 -24.01 -29.36
C ALA A 90 21.07 -25.37 -29.98
N TYR A 91 21.09 -25.48 -31.31
CA TYR A 91 20.87 -26.75 -32.02
C TYR A 91 21.97 -27.78 -31.74
N TYR A 92 23.25 -27.36 -31.79
CA TYR A 92 24.39 -28.23 -31.50
C TYR A 92 24.39 -28.72 -30.04
N LEU A 93 24.10 -27.82 -29.09
CA LEU A 93 23.94 -28.17 -27.68
C LEU A 93 22.75 -29.12 -27.45
N LYS A 94 21.64 -28.93 -28.17
CA LYS A 94 20.45 -29.81 -28.10
C LYS A 94 20.74 -31.21 -28.64
N CYS A 95 21.46 -31.31 -29.75
CA CYS A 95 21.81 -32.59 -30.39
C CYS A 95 23.06 -33.26 -29.81
N GLY A 96 23.76 -32.61 -28.86
CA GLY A 96 24.99 -33.13 -28.26
C GLY A 96 26.17 -33.21 -29.23
N LEU A 97 26.19 -32.34 -30.25
CA LEU A 97 27.23 -32.27 -31.28
C LEU A 97 28.43 -31.45 -30.79
N ASP A 98 29.61 -31.67 -31.39
CA ASP A 98 30.82 -30.90 -31.08
C ASP A 98 30.69 -29.46 -31.57
N VAL A 99 30.85 -28.50 -30.64
CA VAL A 99 30.66 -27.07 -30.84
C VAL A 99 31.95 -26.39 -31.35
N ALA A 100 33.12 -27.00 -31.15
CA ALA A 100 34.41 -26.41 -31.54
C ALA A 100 34.50 -25.97 -33.03
N PRO A 101 33.92 -26.69 -34.01
CA PRO A 101 33.94 -26.26 -35.41
C PRO A 101 33.13 -24.98 -35.68
N ILE A 102 31.98 -24.81 -35.02
CA ILE A 102 31.12 -23.64 -35.20
C ILE A 102 31.66 -22.43 -34.42
N GLU A 103 32.25 -22.63 -33.24
CA GLU A 103 32.97 -21.58 -32.50
C GLU A 103 34.17 -21.05 -33.30
N LYS A 104 34.95 -21.96 -33.91
CA LYS A 104 36.08 -21.57 -34.75
C LYS A 104 35.62 -20.73 -35.95
N ARG A 105 34.55 -21.15 -36.64
CA ARG A 105 33.99 -20.39 -37.77
C ARG A 105 33.40 -19.06 -37.33
N TYR A 106 32.73 -18.99 -36.18
CA TYR A 106 32.20 -17.74 -35.63
C TYR A 106 33.32 -16.75 -35.32
N ASN A 107 34.41 -17.22 -34.70
CA ASN A 107 35.59 -16.39 -34.44
C ASN A 107 36.33 -15.98 -35.73
N GLU A 108 36.35 -16.84 -36.75
CA GLU A 108 36.86 -16.50 -38.09
C GLU A 108 35.97 -15.48 -38.80
N LEU A 109 34.65 -15.60 -38.72
CA LEU A 109 33.69 -14.63 -39.27
C LEU A 109 33.80 -13.26 -38.59
N ILE A 110 33.93 -13.23 -37.25
CA ILE A 110 34.21 -12.00 -36.50
C ILE A 110 35.50 -11.36 -37.01
N ARG A 111 36.57 -12.14 -37.16
CA ARG A 111 37.85 -11.67 -37.70
C ARG A 111 37.77 -11.26 -39.16
N GLU A 112 36.93 -11.90 -39.98
CA GLU A 112 36.68 -11.53 -41.38
C GLU A 112 35.94 -10.17 -41.45
N THR A 113 34.92 -9.95 -40.62
CA THR A 113 34.29 -8.61 -40.46
C THR A 113 35.26 -7.56 -39.89
N GLU A 114 36.19 -7.96 -39.02
CA GLU A 114 37.25 -7.06 -38.53
C GLU A 114 38.32 -6.77 -39.60
N ASN A 115 38.59 -7.70 -40.52
CA ASN A 115 39.62 -7.58 -41.57
C ASN A 115 39.09 -6.96 -42.89
N GLU A 116 37.79 -7.07 -43.22
CA GLU A 116 37.20 -6.32 -44.34
C GLU A 116 37.18 -4.80 -44.07
N THR A 117 37.31 -4.37 -42.80
CA THR A 117 37.55 -2.96 -42.40
C THR A 117 39.03 -2.53 -42.46
N VAL A 118 39.86 -3.21 -43.26
CA VAL A 118 41.33 -2.92 -43.35
C VAL A 118 41.83 -2.71 -44.79
N LEU A 119 40.94 -2.68 -45.80
CA LEU A 119 41.28 -2.25 -47.17
C LEU A 119 40.47 -1.02 -47.60
N ASN A 120 40.56 0.05 -46.81
CA ASN A 120 40.40 1.39 -47.33
C ASN A 120 41.19 2.38 -46.45
N PRO A 121 42.17 3.12 -47.00
CA PRO A 121 43.01 4.07 -46.25
C PRO A 121 42.24 5.35 -45.82
N ILE A 122 40.91 5.25 -45.70
CA ILE A 122 40.02 6.28 -45.17
C ILE A 122 39.57 5.89 -43.74
N GLU A 123 39.61 4.61 -43.36
CA GLU A 123 39.13 4.14 -42.05
C GLU A 123 40.13 4.31 -40.90
N GLU A 124 41.42 4.59 -41.15
CA GLU A 124 42.33 4.99 -40.06
C GLU A 124 42.05 6.40 -39.52
N GLN A 125 41.36 7.25 -40.28
CA GLN A 125 40.80 8.49 -39.74
C GLN A 125 39.44 8.29 -39.06
N VAL A 126 38.68 7.23 -39.41
CA VAL A 126 37.36 6.94 -38.81
C VAL A 126 37.45 6.09 -37.54
N LYS A 127 38.43 5.18 -37.42
CA LYS A 127 38.68 4.44 -36.17
C LYS A 127 39.23 5.32 -35.04
N HIS A 128 39.79 6.49 -35.34
CA HIS A 128 40.07 7.51 -34.32
C HIS A 128 38.78 8.18 -33.78
N ASN A 129 37.66 8.12 -34.52
CA ASN A 129 36.40 8.82 -34.19
C ASN A 129 35.33 7.93 -33.55
N MET A 130 35.51 6.60 -33.47
CA MET A 130 34.56 5.65 -32.87
C MET A 130 34.95 5.16 -31.46
N ILE A 131 35.83 5.88 -30.74
CA ILE A 131 36.14 5.54 -29.35
C ILE A 131 35.09 6.19 -28.45
N MET A 132 34.11 5.40 -28.02
CA MET A 132 33.19 5.80 -26.95
C MET A 132 33.99 6.03 -25.66
N LYS A 133 33.88 7.23 -25.09
CA LYS A 133 34.56 7.61 -23.85
C LYS A 133 33.54 8.06 -22.82
N LYS A 134 33.81 7.76 -21.54
CA LYS A 134 33.01 8.28 -20.42
C LYS A 134 33.66 9.54 -19.91
N TYR A 135 32.89 10.62 -19.89
CA TYR A 135 33.31 11.91 -19.42
C TYR A 135 32.61 12.25 -18.10
N LEU A 136 33.40 12.54 -17.07
CA LEU A 136 32.94 13.05 -15.80
C LEU A 136 33.12 14.57 -15.79
N GLY A 137 32.03 15.29 -15.54
CA GLY A 137 31.99 16.74 -15.62
C GLY A 137 30.84 17.33 -14.85
N TYR A 138 30.61 18.63 -15.03
CA TYR A 138 29.54 19.35 -14.34
C TYR A 138 28.59 20.05 -15.31
N VAL A 139 27.32 20.18 -14.91
CA VAL A 139 26.27 20.81 -15.70
C VAL A 139 25.92 22.19 -15.14
N LEU A 140 26.06 23.22 -15.96
CA LEU A 140 25.67 24.59 -15.62
C LEU A 140 24.45 25.04 -16.41
N LYS A 141 23.54 25.76 -15.75
CA LYS A 141 22.37 26.37 -16.36
C LYS A 141 22.66 27.83 -16.73
N GLN A 142 22.60 28.18 -18.01
CA GLN A 142 22.80 29.54 -18.52
C GLN A 142 21.48 30.14 -19.06
N ASN A 143 21.21 31.41 -18.74
CA ASN A 143 20.08 32.20 -19.23
C ASN A 143 18.70 31.51 -19.11
N LEU A 144 18.42 30.84 -17.99
CA LEU A 144 17.15 30.15 -17.64
C LEU A 144 16.73 28.96 -18.53
N TYR A 145 17.27 28.82 -19.74
CA TYR A 145 16.80 27.85 -20.74
C TYR A 145 17.85 26.86 -21.24
N TYR A 146 19.15 27.13 -21.06
CA TYR A 146 20.21 26.31 -21.64
C TYR A 146 21.00 25.58 -20.56
N TYR A 147 21.22 24.28 -20.75
CA TYR A 147 22.09 23.45 -19.90
C TYR A 147 23.36 23.15 -20.68
N ASN A 148 24.52 23.40 -20.08
CA ASN A 148 25.83 23.15 -20.69
C ASN A 148 26.63 22.21 -19.80
N PHE A 149 27.15 21.14 -20.39
CA PHE A 149 28.02 20.17 -19.75
C PHE A 149 29.49 20.54 -19.97
N TYR A 150 30.29 20.49 -18.91
CA TYR A 150 31.71 20.80 -18.89
C TYR A 150 32.49 19.54 -18.48
N PRO A 151 33.05 18.78 -19.43
CA PRO A 151 33.86 17.61 -19.13
C PRO A 151 35.19 18.02 -18.47
N VAL A 152 35.53 17.37 -17.35
CA VAL A 152 36.76 17.67 -16.57
C VAL A 152 37.67 16.45 -16.48
N PHE A 153 37.10 15.25 -16.40
CA PHE A 153 37.83 13.99 -16.31
C PHE A 153 37.32 12.98 -17.34
N THR A 154 38.22 12.09 -17.76
CA THR A 154 37.89 10.87 -18.50
C THR A 154 37.89 9.68 -17.56
N VAL A 155 36.92 8.78 -17.71
CA VAL A 155 36.73 7.61 -16.86
C VAL A 155 36.85 6.34 -17.70
N ASP A 156 38.03 5.76 -17.71
CA ASP A 156 38.28 4.43 -18.30
C ASP A 156 38.40 3.40 -17.16
N ASN A 157 39.63 2.93 -16.88
CA ASN A 157 39.94 2.11 -15.70
C ASN A 157 40.29 2.96 -14.46
N GLU A 158 40.72 4.20 -14.66
CA GLU A 158 41.03 5.18 -13.62
C GLU A 158 40.48 6.56 -14.04
N ILE A 159 40.26 7.46 -13.07
CA ILE A 159 39.78 8.82 -13.33
C ILE A 159 40.99 9.73 -13.63
N THR A 160 41.11 10.19 -14.87
CA THR A 160 42.21 11.06 -15.33
C THR A 160 41.70 12.45 -15.68
N LYS A 161 42.43 13.51 -15.26
CA LYS A 161 42.05 14.91 -15.55
C LYS A 161 42.41 15.27 -16.99
N ILE A 162 41.49 15.91 -17.70
CA ILE A 162 41.71 16.39 -19.07
C ILE A 162 42.64 17.61 -19.02
N GLU A 163 43.80 17.53 -19.69
CA GLU A 163 44.83 18.58 -19.61
C GLU A 163 44.46 19.87 -20.36
N SER A 164 43.63 19.80 -21.40
CA SER A 164 43.19 20.97 -22.17
C SER A 164 41.76 20.81 -22.72
N PRO A 165 40.72 21.01 -21.88
CA PRO A 165 39.32 20.89 -22.31
C PRO A 165 38.94 21.83 -23.47
N ALA A 166 39.63 22.97 -23.60
CA ALA A 166 39.40 23.97 -24.64
C ALA A 166 39.92 23.56 -26.03
N THR A 167 40.79 22.55 -26.13
CA THR A 167 41.27 22.03 -27.42
C THR A 167 40.46 20.83 -27.92
N GLU A 168 39.88 20.04 -27.01
CA GLU A 168 39.01 18.89 -27.35
C GLU A 168 37.53 19.29 -27.50
N PHE A 169 37.07 20.34 -26.80
CA PHE A 169 35.69 20.81 -26.86
C PHE A 169 35.64 22.32 -27.18
N PRO A 170 34.80 22.77 -28.14
CA PRO A 170 34.91 24.09 -28.77
C PRO A 170 34.73 25.29 -27.81
N GLN A 171 35.26 26.45 -28.25
CA GLN A 171 35.56 27.78 -27.65
C GLN A 171 35.51 28.07 -26.14
N LYS A 172 34.94 27.22 -25.28
CA LYS A 172 34.95 27.35 -23.81
C LYS A 172 35.05 26.01 -23.07
N GLY A 173 35.35 24.90 -23.77
CA GLY A 173 35.45 23.58 -23.16
C GLY A 173 34.11 23.01 -22.70
N ASN A 174 33.01 23.36 -23.38
CA ASN A 174 31.65 23.00 -22.97
C ASN A 174 30.77 22.51 -24.13
N ILE A 175 29.76 21.72 -23.80
CA ILE A 175 28.84 21.10 -24.75
C ILE A 175 27.41 21.47 -24.34
N ASN A 176 26.59 21.92 -25.28
CA ASN A 176 25.19 22.20 -24.97
C ASN A 176 24.36 20.92 -24.86
N LEU A 177 23.64 20.73 -23.76
CA LEU A 177 22.66 19.67 -23.59
C LEU A 177 21.32 20.16 -24.14
N SER A 178 20.93 19.61 -25.30
CA SER A 178 19.73 20.01 -26.02
C SER A 178 18.65 18.93 -25.94
N SER A 179 17.39 19.35 -25.85
CA SER A 179 16.21 18.48 -25.86
C SER A 179 15.13 19.14 -26.72
N GLN A 180 14.36 18.35 -27.46
CA GLN A 180 13.31 18.85 -28.34
C GLN A 180 12.09 19.34 -27.54
N LEU A 181 11.30 20.27 -28.09
CA LEU A 181 10.11 20.86 -27.44
C LEU A 181 9.05 19.83 -26.99
N TYR A 182 9.06 18.64 -27.61
CA TYR A 182 8.16 17.51 -27.32
C TYR A 182 8.91 16.22 -26.91
N ALA A 183 10.17 16.33 -26.51
CA ALA A 183 10.93 15.17 -26.04
C ALA A 183 10.28 14.60 -24.76
N GLN A 184 10.34 13.27 -24.61
CA GLN A 184 9.85 12.61 -23.40
C GLN A 184 10.69 13.00 -22.18
N HIS A 185 11.98 13.26 -22.37
CA HIS A 185 12.90 13.70 -21.33
C HIS A 185 13.44 15.10 -21.61
N LYS A 186 13.00 16.10 -20.84
CA LYS A 186 13.56 17.46 -20.90
C LYS A 186 14.86 17.53 -20.12
N CYS A 187 15.79 18.41 -20.55
CA CYS A 187 17.05 18.62 -19.81
C CYS A 187 16.83 18.98 -18.34
N SER A 188 15.73 19.69 -18.01
CA SER A 188 15.35 20.03 -16.63
C SER A 188 14.95 18.84 -15.76
N ASP A 189 14.48 17.76 -16.40
CA ASP A 189 13.97 16.57 -15.72
C ASP A 189 15.12 15.58 -15.45
N VAL A 190 16.18 15.66 -16.27
CA VAL A 190 17.35 14.77 -16.23
C VAL A 190 18.52 15.37 -15.45
N PHE A 191 18.79 16.68 -15.62
CA PHE A 191 19.93 17.36 -15.00
C PHE A 191 19.49 18.57 -14.15
N ARG A 192 20.02 18.67 -12.93
CA ARG A 192 19.92 19.87 -12.08
C ARG A 192 21.05 20.85 -12.40
N ALA A 193 20.86 22.12 -12.04
CA ALA A 193 21.92 23.11 -12.13
C ALA A 193 23.02 22.79 -11.09
N ASN A 194 24.29 22.97 -11.46
CA ASN A 194 25.47 22.73 -10.61
C ASN A 194 25.67 21.26 -10.22
N GLN A 195 25.16 20.33 -11.03
CA GLN A 195 25.25 18.90 -10.78
C GLN A 195 26.47 18.29 -11.48
N VAL A 196 27.16 17.34 -10.82
CA VAL A 196 28.15 16.47 -11.47
C VAL A 196 27.45 15.32 -12.21
N ALA A 197 27.84 15.08 -13.46
CA ALA A 197 27.27 14.06 -14.31
C ALA A 197 28.37 13.22 -14.99
N LEU A 198 28.07 11.93 -15.17
CA LEU A 198 28.89 10.98 -15.92
C LEU A 198 28.15 10.62 -17.22
N ILE A 199 28.67 11.11 -18.35
CA ILE A 199 28.03 10.96 -19.67
C ILE A 199 28.99 10.24 -20.61
N GLU A 200 28.48 9.24 -21.31
CA GLU A 200 29.23 8.48 -22.30
C GLU A 200 28.85 8.90 -23.72
N PHE A 201 29.81 9.38 -24.51
CA PHE A 201 29.57 9.81 -25.89
C PHE A 201 30.85 9.75 -26.74
N SER A 202 30.69 9.68 -28.06
CA SER A 202 31.76 9.80 -29.06
C SER A 202 31.72 11.15 -29.78
N GLU A 203 32.72 11.43 -30.64
CA GLU A 203 32.72 12.64 -31.47
C GLU A 203 31.56 12.69 -32.48
N GLU A 204 31.02 11.53 -32.89
CA GLU A 204 29.89 11.46 -33.82
C GLU A 204 28.55 11.84 -33.17
N ASP A 205 28.43 11.68 -31.85
CA ASP A 205 27.24 12.09 -31.09
C ASP A 205 27.16 13.63 -30.94
N LEU A 206 28.26 14.36 -31.22
CA LEU A 206 28.34 15.82 -31.13
C LEU A 206 27.85 16.51 -32.41
N SER A 207 26.56 16.84 -32.42
CA SER A 207 25.98 17.65 -33.51
C SER A 207 26.35 19.14 -33.40
N GLU A 208 26.34 19.87 -34.51
CA GLU A 208 26.60 21.31 -34.50
C GLU A 208 25.46 22.11 -33.86
N ASN A 209 25.81 23.05 -32.99
CA ASN A 209 24.87 23.96 -32.34
C ASN A 209 24.72 25.25 -33.15
N ARG A 210 23.85 25.24 -34.16
CA ARG A 210 23.55 26.39 -35.02
C ARG A 210 22.13 26.92 -34.81
N ARG A 211 21.94 28.22 -34.99
CA ARG A 211 20.63 28.88 -35.09
C ARG A 211 20.54 29.57 -36.46
N GLY A 212 19.97 28.87 -37.44
CA GLY A 212 20.05 29.30 -38.85
C GLY A 212 21.49 29.18 -39.36
N ASP A 213 22.02 30.24 -39.97
CA ASP A 213 23.39 30.27 -40.52
C ASP A 213 24.47 30.67 -39.50
N GLN A 214 24.10 30.98 -38.24
CA GLN A 214 25.05 31.37 -37.19
C GLN A 214 25.28 30.23 -36.18
N LEU A 215 26.56 29.96 -35.86
CA LEU A 215 26.96 29.07 -34.77
C LEU A 215 26.70 29.73 -33.41
N ASN A 216 26.08 28.99 -32.50
CA ASN A 216 25.90 29.41 -31.11
C ASN A 216 27.23 29.28 -30.34
N GLN A 217 27.35 29.96 -29.19
CA GLN A 217 28.60 30.06 -28.42
C GLN A 217 29.23 28.73 -27.99
N THR A 218 28.47 27.63 -27.86
CA THR A 218 29.02 26.31 -27.50
C THR A 218 29.45 25.49 -28.71
N GLU A 219 29.07 25.90 -29.94
CA GLU A 219 29.35 25.29 -31.24
C GLU A 219 28.91 23.83 -31.46
N ARG A 220 28.85 23.02 -30.40
CA ARG A 220 28.40 21.62 -30.35
C ARG A 220 27.27 21.46 -29.36
N LYS A 221 26.38 20.50 -29.65
CA LYS A 221 25.26 20.10 -28.80
C LYS A 221 25.09 18.58 -28.80
N LEU A 222 24.54 18.08 -27.71
CA LEU A 222 24.28 16.68 -27.48
C LEU A 222 22.78 16.48 -27.15
N ASP A 223 22.17 15.44 -27.70
CA ASP A 223 20.73 15.19 -27.52
C ASP A 223 20.49 14.38 -26.25
N VAL A 224 19.80 14.99 -25.28
CA VAL A 224 19.52 14.36 -23.97
C VAL A 224 18.53 13.20 -24.10
N ASP A 225 17.60 13.24 -25.06
CA ASP A 225 16.63 12.16 -25.24
C ASP A 225 17.33 10.91 -25.81
N ASP A 226 18.27 11.08 -26.74
CA ASP A 226 19.08 9.98 -27.27
C ASP A 226 20.01 9.39 -26.19
N LEU A 227 20.66 10.24 -25.39
CA LEU A 227 21.46 9.78 -24.24
C LEU A 227 20.65 8.92 -23.27
N TYR A 228 19.43 9.37 -22.93
CA TYR A 228 18.58 8.69 -21.97
C TYR A 228 18.06 7.36 -22.54
N ASN A 229 17.56 7.36 -23.77
CA ASN A 229 17.06 6.17 -24.45
C ASN A 229 18.14 5.09 -24.66
N ARG A 230 19.40 5.49 -24.82
CA ARG A 230 20.55 4.58 -24.97
C ARG A 230 21.24 4.22 -23.66
N ASN A 231 20.72 4.64 -22.50
CA ASN A 231 21.32 4.44 -21.18
C ASN A 231 22.78 4.94 -21.07
N ARG A 232 23.09 6.09 -21.68
CA ARG A 232 24.44 6.69 -21.72
C ARG A 232 24.71 7.70 -20.60
N ILE A 233 23.74 7.88 -19.71
CA ILE A 233 23.87 8.68 -18.49
C ILE A 233 24.03 7.70 -17.33
N HIS A 234 25.24 7.66 -16.77
CA HIS A 234 25.63 6.68 -15.75
C HIS A 234 25.49 7.27 -14.35
N ARG A 235 25.33 6.41 -13.33
CA ARG A 235 25.27 6.88 -11.93
C ARG A 235 26.68 7.04 -11.39
N LEU A 236 26.91 8.06 -10.55
CA LEU A 236 28.24 8.32 -9.98
C LEU A 236 28.76 7.14 -9.11
N LYS A 237 27.85 6.41 -8.45
CA LYS A 237 28.19 5.20 -7.71
C LYS A 237 28.84 4.10 -8.57
N ASP A 238 28.58 4.09 -9.88
CA ASP A 238 29.10 3.06 -10.79
C ASP A 238 30.63 3.21 -10.99
N ILE A 239 31.18 4.38 -10.64
CA ILE A 239 32.61 4.69 -10.61
C ILE A 239 33.12 4.89 -9.17
N ASP A 240 32.37 4.40 -8.17
CA ASP A 240 32.70 4.50 -6.74
C ASP A 240 32.86 5.94 -6.22
N LEU A 241 32.21 6.91 -6.90
CA LEU A 241 32.22 8.33 -6.58
C LEU A 241 30.91 8.73 -5.90
N PHE A 242 31.00 9.41 -4.76
CA PHE A 242 29.85 9.80 -3.95
C PHE A 242 29.90 11.29 -3.58
N PRO A 243 28.79 12.03 -3.69
CA PRO A 243 28.68 13.39 -3.14
C PRO A 243 28.80 13.40 -1.62
N VAL A 244 29.48 14.41 -1.10
CA VAL A 244 29.62 14.71 0.33
C VAL A 244 28.77 15.92 0.67
N VAL A 245 27.95 15.79 1.72
CA VAL A 245 26.85 16.71 2.05
C VAL A 245 26.92 17.13 3.50
N HIS A 246 26.38 18.30 3.80
CA HIS A 246 26.29 18.86 5.14
C HIS A 246 24.82 19.00 5.54
N LEU A 247 24.55 18.80 6.84
CA LEU A 247 23.21 18.90 7.39
C LEU A 247 22.95 20.28 7.98
N ALA A 248 21.68 20.71 7.92
CA ALA A 248 21.24 21.96 8.54
C ALA A 248 21.28 21.92 10.08
N THR A 249 21.21 20.72 10.66
CA THR A 249 21.27 20.45 12.11
C THR A 249 22.29 19.35 12.39
N LYS A 250 22.67 19.18 13.66
CA LYS A 250 23.48 18.02 14.09
C LYS A 250 22.82 16.71 13.68
N LEU A 251 23.63 15.71 13.35
CA LEU A 251 23.15 14.40 12.88
C LEU A 251 22.32 13.72 13.98
N ASP A 252 21.05 13.45 13.68
CA ASP A 252 20.15 12.70 14.55
C ASP A 252 20.09 11.23 14.11
N PHE A 253 20.39 10.34 15.07
CA PHE A 253 20.46 8.89 14.90
C PHE A 253 19.19 8.14 15.33
N SER A 254 18.15 8.88 15.76
CA SER A 254 16.87 8.33 16.21
C SER A 254 15.95 7.85 15.08
N GLY A 255 16.32 8.09 13.82
CA GLY A 255 15.49 7.83 12.63
C GLY A 255 14.69 9.04 12.14
N SER A 256 14.83 10.20 12.79
CA SER A 256 14.29 11.48 12.33
C SER A 256 14.86 11.90 10.98
N ALA A 257 14.13 12.76 10.28
CA ALA A 257 14.57 13.28 8.98
C ALA A 257 15.63 14.38 9.17
N ASN A 258 16.81 14.18 8.58
CA ASN A 258 17.91 15.16 8.59
C ASN A 258 17.91 15.90 7.24
N LEU A 259 17.82 17.23 7.27
CA LEU A 259 17.77 18.07 6.07
C LEU A 259 19.17 18.36 5.52
N ILE A 260 19.38 18.09 4.23
CA ILE A 260 20.62 18.38 3.51
C ILE A 260 20.67 19.85 3.08
N LEU A 261 21.84 20.49 3.13
CA LEU A 261 22.04 21.89 2.74
C LEU A 261 22.30 22.09 1.23
N GLU A 262 22.86 21.09 0.55
CA GLU A 262 23.30 21.20 -0.84
C GLU A 262 22.17 20.92 -1.86
N ASP A 263 21.67 21.95 -2.53
CA ASP A 263 20.54 21.84 -3.49
C ASP A 263 20.86 21.06 -4.80
N ASN A 264 22.13 20.73 -5.06
CA ASN A 264 22.60 20.15 -6.32
C ASN A 264 22.56 18.61 -6.40
N ILE A 265 21.92 17.97 -5.42
CA ILE A 265 21.84 16.50 -5.29
C ILE A 265 20.50 16.00 -5.81
N GLN A 266 20.49 14.85 -6.51
CA GLN A 266 19.26 14.27 -7.04
C GLN A 266 18.51 13.41 -6.02
N ASN A 267 17.20 13.30 -6.21
CA ASN A 267 16.37 12.38 -5.43
C ASN A 267 16.85 10.94 -5.67
N SER A 268 16.93 10.13 -4.61
CA SER A 268 17.45 8.76 -4.62
C SER A 268 18.94 8.62 -4.96
N GLU A 269 19.73 9.70 -4.89
CA GLU A 269 21.19 9.65 -4.95
C GLU A 269 21.78 9.16 -3.61
N ASP A 270 22.87 8.40 -3.69
CA ASP A 270 23.59 7.88 -2.52
C ASP A 270 24.64 8.92 -2.09
N VAL A 271 24.52 9.47 -0.87
CA VAL A 271 25.35 10.57 -0.35
C VAL A 271 26.12 10.17 0.92
N PHE A 272 27.29 10.78 1.15
CA PHE A 272 27.97 10.77 2.45
C PHE A 272 27.73 12.07 3.21
N VAL A 273 27.51 12.00 4.52
CA VAL A 273 27.36 13.17 5.39
C VAL A 273 28.69 13.47 6.07
N GLU A 274 29.19 14.69 5.95
CA GLU A 274 30.40 15.15 6.66
C GLU A 274 30.02 15.81 7.99
N GLU A 275 30.48 15.24 9.11
CA GLU A 275 30.36 15.85 10.44
C GLU A 275 31.62 15.54 11.27
N GLU A 276 32.22 16.58 11.87
CA GLU A 276 33.46 16.50 12.67
C GLU A 276 34.66 15.83 11.94
N GLY A 277 34.74 15.98 10.60
CA GLY A 277 35.82 15.40 9.79
C GLY A 277 35.68 13.90 9.52
N LEU A 278 34.52 13.31 9.82
CA LEU A 278 34.15 11.94 9.51
C LEU A 278 33.00 11.90 8.50
N LEU A 279 32.95 10.83 7.69
CA LEU A 279 31.89 10.60 6.71
C LEU A 279 30.94 9.50 7.17
N TYR A 280 29.65 9.78 7.21
CA TYR A 280 28.59 8.83 7.57
C TYR A 280 27.79 8.43 6.32
N GLY A 281 27.48 7.15 6.16
CA GLY A 281 26.70 6.65 5.02
C GLY A 281 27.39 5.52 4.25
N PRO A 282 27.06 5.30 2.96
CA PRO A 282 26.21 6.14 2.12
C PRO A 282 24.71 6.04 2.49
N TYR A 283 23.99 7.16 2.45
CA TYR A 283 22.54 7.24 2.69
C TYR A 283 21.80 7.70 1.43
N LYS A 284 20.56 7.26 1.24
CA LYS A 284 19.73 7.68 0.11
C LYS A 284 18.95 8.95 0.44
N VAL A 285 19.03 9.93 -0.44
CA VAL A 285 18.24 11.17 -0.36
C VAL A 285 16.79 10.91 -0.78
N ASP A 286 15.84 11.35 0.03
CA ASP A 286 14.41 11.24 -0.29
C ASP A 286 13.89 12.40 -1.17
N ALA A 287 12.59 12.38 -1.50
CA ALA A 287 12.00 13.39 -2.37
C ALA A 287 11.94 14.81 -1.75
N ASN A 288 12.11 14.92 -0.42
CA ASN A 288 12.08 16.17 0.33
C ASN A 288 13.50 16.68 0.66
N HIS A 289 14.53 16.11 0.03
CA HIS A 289 15.93 16.48 0.27
C HIS A 289 16.42 16.14 1.69
N GLN A 290 15.89 15.04 2.25
CA GLN A 290 16.19 14.57 3.60
C GLN A 290 16.80 13.17 3.58
N ILE A 291 17.54 12.85 4.65
CA ILE A 291 18.05 11.50 4.92
C ILE A 291 17.55 11.01 6.27
N LYS A 292 17.26 9.72 6.36
CA LYS A 292 16.92 9.07 7.63
C LYS A 292 18.05 8.13 8.02
N VAL A 293 18.57 8.35 9.23
CA VAL A 293 19.70 7.60 9.76
C VAL A 293 19.21 6.71 10.89
N LEU A 294 19.36 5.40 10.73
CA LEU A 294 18.95 4.39 11.71
C LEU A 294 20.20 3.73 12.31
N LYS A 295 20.26 3.68 13.64
CA LYS A 295 21.28 2.89 14.36
C LYS A 295 21.06 1.39 14.18
N SER A 296 22.13 0.60 14.18
CA SER A 296 22.05 -0.86 14.16
C SER A 296 21.41 -1.40 15.45
N SER A 297 21.01 -2.67 15.47
CA SER A 297 20.46 -3.34 16.68
C SER A 297 21.38 -3.25 17.90
N ASN A 298 22.69 -3.09 17.67
CA ASN A 298 23.71 -3.04 18.71
C ASN A 298 24.15 -1.58 19.00
N GLY A 299 23.45 -0.61 18.41
CA GLY A 299 23.64 0.83 18.63
C GLY A 299 24.88 1.44 17.96
N THR A 300 25.41 0.79 16.92
CA THR A 300 26.54 1.30 16.13
C THR A 300 26.07 1.88 14.80
N ILE A 301 26.92 2.75 14.23
CA ILE A 301 26.73 3.28 12.89
C ILE A 301 28.00 3.12 12.05
N GLN A 302 27.82 2.96 10.75
CA GLN A 302 28.91 2.83 9.79
C GLN A 302 29.49 4.21 9.44
N CYS A 303 30.79 4.37 9.66
CA CYS A 303 31.56 5.59 9.40
C CYS A 303 32.73 5.30 8.47
N TRP A 304 33.23 6.36 7.84
CA TRP A 304 34.34 6.32 6.90
C TRP A 304 35.36 7.42 7.22
N ARG A 305 36.64 7.08 7.10
CA ARG A 305 37.77 8.01 7.25
C ARG A 305 38.76 7.84 6.09
N PRO A 306 39.60 8.82 5.75
CA PRO A 306 40.65 8.67 4.72
C PRO A 306 41.62 7.51 5.00
N LYS A 307 41.98 6.72 3.97
CA LYS A 307 43.06 5.71 4.05
C LYS A 307 44.42 6.38 3.96
N MET A 308 45.32 6.02 4.88
CA MET A 308 46.68 6.59 5.02
C MET A 308 46.63 8.10 5.35
N SER A 309 47.77 8.73 5.64
CA SER A 309 47.93 10.10 6.18
C SER A 309 47.43 11.26 5.30
N LYS A 310 46.41 11.03 4.47
CA LYS A 310 45.76 11.99 3.58
C LYS A 310 44.60 12.68 4.30
N THR A 311 44.41 13.96 4.02
CA THR A 311 43.24 14.71 4.50
C THR A 311 41.97 14.36 3.69
N LEU A 312 40.78 14.61 4.24
CA LEU A 312 39.52 14.37 3.53
C LEU A 312 39.48 15.10 2.17
N ASP A 313 40.05 16.31 2.13
CA ASP A 313 40.15 17.14 0.93
C ASP A 313 41.11 16.58 -0.13
N GLU A 314 42.06 15.72 0.24
CA GLU A 314 42.93 14.99 -0.70
C GLU A 314 42.27 13.75 -1.29
N CYS A 315 41.22 13.23 -0.63
CA CYS A 315 40.40 12.14 -1.14
C CYS A 315 39.26 12.62 -2.05
N CYS A 316 38.99 13.93 -2.06
CA CYS A 316 37.94 14.53 -2.87
C CYS A 316 38.44 14.91 -4.29
N LEU A 317 37.58 14.73 -5.30
CA LEU A 317 37.80 15.28 -6.64
C LEU A 317 37.55 16.79 -6.62
N ARG A 318 38.49 17.55 -7.20
CA ARG A 318 38.37 19.00 -7.36
C ARG A 318 37.93 19.35 -8.77
N PHE A 319 36.77 19.98 -8.87
CA PHE A 319 36.27 20.56 -10.10
C PHE A 319 36.71 22.03 -10.21
N ASP A 320 36.68 22.58 -11.43
CA ASP A 320 37.18 23.93 -11.69
C ASP A 320 36.23 25.04 -11.17
N ILE A 321 35.07 24.65 -10.66
CA ILE A 321 34.06 25.52 -10.01
C ILE A 321 33.61 24.88 -8.69
N ASP A 322 33.04 25.69 -7.80
CA ASP A 322 32.50 25.23 -6.52
C ASP A 322 31.13 24.56 -6.72
N ILE A 323 31.12 23.23 -6.86
CA ILE A 323 29.94 22.39 -7.08
C ILE A 323 29.77 21.32 -5.99
N GLY A 324 30.35 21.55 -4.81
CA GLY A 324 30.34 20.59 -3.71
C GLY A 324 31.47 19.56 -3.80
N LYS A 325 31.64 18.81 -2.71
CA LYS A 325 32.71 17.83 -2.54
C LYS A 325 32.25 16.45 -3.02
N TYR A 326 33.09 15.74 -3.77
CA TYR A 326 32.85 14.37 -4.22
C TYR A 326 34.02 13.48 -3.84
N VAL A 327 33.76 12.37 -3.15
CA VAL A 327 34.79 11.49 -2.61
C VAL A 327 34.75 10.11 -3.26
N LEU A 328 35.93 9.57 -3.55
CA LEU A 328 36.08 8.18 -3.99
C LEU A 328 36.11 7.26 -2.76
N ARG A 329 35.13 6.36 -2.64
CA ARG A 329 35.02 5.45 -1.49
C ARG A 329 36.21 4.49 -1.41
N SER A 330 36.84 4.16 -2.52
CA SER A 330 38.08 3.37 -2.60
C SER A 330 39.21 3.96 -1.76
N ASN A 331 39.26 5.30 -1.63
CA ASN A 331 40.23 6.03 -0.82
C ASN A 331 39.85 6.13 0.67
N LEU A 332 38.71 5.58 1.08
CA LEU A 332 38.21 5.60 2.45
C LEU A 332 38.33 4.23 3.14
N GLU A 333 38.57 4.26 4.45
CA GLU A 333 38.59 3.14 5.38
C GLU A 333 37.29 3.15 6.18
N MET A 334 36.64 1.99 6.23
CA MET A 334 35.37 1.79 6.93
C MET A 334 35.62 1.37 8.38
N PHE A 335 34.89 1.97 9.32
CA PHE A 335 34.87 1.57 10.72
C PHE A 335 33.49 1.81 11.33
N TYR A 336 33.21 1.20 12.49
CA TYR A 336 31.95 1.42 13.21
C TYR A 336 32.16 2.40 14.36
N ARG A 337 31.21 3.33 14.56
CA ARG A 337 31.18 4.24 15.72
C ARG A 337 30.02 3.87 16.64
N ASP A 338 30.26 3.93 17.94
CA ASP A 338 29.23 3.76 18.97
C ASP A 338 28.46 5.06 19.18
N VAL A 339 27.13 4.97 19.15
CA VAL A 339 26.22 6.12 19.24
C VAL A 339 25.20 5.97 20.36
N LEU A 340 25.31 4.94 21.20
CA LEU A 340 24.43 4.79 22.37
C LEU A 340 24.79 5.81 23.45
N SER A 341 23.78 6.49 23.99
CA SER A 341 23.95 7.34 25.17
C SER A 341 24.09 6.51 26.45
N GLU A 342 24.67 7.08 27.50
CA GLU A 342 24.82 6.42 28.80
C GLU A 342 23.46 6.01 29.38
N GLU A 343 22.44 6.86 29.24
CA GLU A 343 21.07 6.62 29.70
C GLU A 343 20.37 5.48 28.94
N GLU A 344 20.50 5.43 27.60
CA GLU A 344 19.93 4.36 26.78
C GLU A 344 20.55 3.00 27.13
N LEU A 345 21.86 3.00 27.34
CA LEU A 345 22.61 1.80 27.69
C LEU A 345 22.17 1.28 29.08
N LEU A 346 21.95 2.16 30.04
CA LEU A 346 21.44 1.82 31.37
C LEU A 346 19.99 1.34 31.37
N GLN A 347 19.10 2.00 30.62
CA GLN A 347 17.71 1.56 30.49
C GLN A 347 17.61 0.19 29.83
N SER A 348 18.47 -0.08 28.84
CA SER A 348 18.55 -1.42 28.23
C SER A 348 18.99 -2.47 29.24
N PHE A 349 19.96 -2.16 30.09
CA PHE A 349 20.43 -3.05 31.16
C PHE A 349 19.33 -3.32 32.20
N VAL A 350 18.68 -2.27 32.71
CA VAL A 350 17.59 -2.37 33.69
C VAL A 350 16.38 -3.10 33.11
N ARG A 351 16.06 -2.87 31.84
CA ARG A 351 14.96 -3.56 31.16
C ARG A 351 15.27 -5.04 30.99
N THR A 352 16.49 -5.39 30.60
CA THR A 352 16.94 -6.80 30.49
C THR A 352 16.88 -7.51 31.85
N LEU A 353 17.16 -6.79 32.95
CA LEU A 353 16.99 -7.30 34.31
C LEU A 353 15.51 -7.43 34.73
N LYS A 354 14.61 -6.59 34.21
CA LYS A 354 13.17 -6.60 34.53
C LYS A 354 12.34 -7.58 33.67
N ASP A 355 12.76 -7.92 32.44
CA ASP A 355 11.96 -8.65 31.44
C ASP A 355 11.87 -10.20 31.59
N LYS A 356 12.04 -10.71 32.83
CA LYS A 356 11.47 -11.99 33.37
C LYS A 356 12.26 -13.31 33.29
N ARG A 357 12.18 -14.02 34.43
CA ARG A 357 11.77 -15.42 34.70
C ARG A 357 12.32 -16.64 33.94
N ASP A 358 13.22 -16.53 32.96
CA ASP A 358 13.67 -17.72 32.20
C ASP A 358 15.20 -17.83 31.98
N LEU A 359 16.00 -17.53 33.01
CA LEU A 359 17.44 -17.84 32.98
C LEU A 359 17.84 -18.48 34.31
N ASN A 360 18.20 -19.77 34.24
CA ASN A 360 18.51 -20.65 35.39
C ASN A 360 19.74 -20.23 36.22
N SER A 361 20.39 -19.09 35.93
CA SER A 361 21.42 -18.52 36.78
C SER A 361 21.69 -17.03 36.48
N PRO A 362 22.14 -16.23 37.47
CA PRO A 362 22.52 -14.83 37.30
C PRO A 362 23.66 -14.63 36.27
N GLU A 363 24.59 -15.59 36.17
CA GLU A 363 25.70 -15.56 35.21
C GLU A 363 25.17 -15.62 33.78
N ALA A 364 24.09 -16.37 33.53
CA ALA A 364 23.48 -16.47 32.22
C ALA A 364 22.80 -15.16 31.79
N VAL A 365 22.17 -14.43 32.72
CA VAL A 365 21.56 -13.10 32.45
C VAL A 365 22.63 -12.07 32.09
N VAL A 366 23.74 -12.04 32.85
CA VAL A 366 24.87 -11.17 32.56
C VAL A 366 25.52 -11.58 31.24
N ALA A 367 25.71 -12.88 30.99
CA ALA A 367 26.26 -13.37 29.73
C ALA A 367 25.35 -13.05 28.52
N ASN A 368 24.03 -13.05 28.67
CA ASN A 368 23.08 -12.75 27.61
C ASN A 368 22.95 -11.24 27.32
N TYR A 369 23.07 -10.41 28.36
CA TYR A 369 23.22 -8.97 28.17
C TYR A 369 24.54 -8.64 27.48
N MET A 370 25.63 -9.28 27.91
CA MET A 370 26.94 -9.15 27.30
C MET A 370 26.95 -9.66 25.85
N SER A 371 26.19 -10.72 25.54
CA SER A 371 26.06 -11.23 24.17
C SER A 371 25.20 -10.31 23.30
N SER A 372 24.06 -9.81 23.76
CA SER A 372 23.19 -8.95 22.93
C SER A 372 23.78 -7.56 22.64
N VAL A 373 24.47 -6.95 23.61
CA VAL A 373 24.98 -5.57 23.48
C VAL A 373 26.41 -5.54 22.94
N PHE A 374 27.22 -6.60 23.12
CA PHE A 374 28.64 -6.61 22.74
C PHE A 374 29.03 -7.59 21.63
N VAL A 375 28.11 -8.43 21.12
CA VAL A 375 28.43 -9.33 20.00
C VAL A 375 28.71 -8.54 18.71
N GLY A 376 29.84 -8.87 18.07
CA GLY A 376 30.25 -8.29 16.78
C GLY A 376 30.84 -6.88 16.85
N LEU A 377 31.12 -6.35 18.05
CA LEU A 377 31.80 -5.06 18.23
C LEU A 377 33.32 -5.18 18.14
N ASP A 378 33.98 -4.14 17.64
CA ASP A 378 35.42 -3.98 17.73
C ASP A 378 35.87 -3.94 19.21
N SER A 379 37.02 -4.56 19.51
CA SER A 379 37.52 -4.74 20.90
C SER A 379 37.64 -3.42 21.67
N ASN A 380 38.00 -2.34 20.98
CA ASN A 380 38.14 -1.01 21.57
C ASN A 380 36.77 -0.41 21.99
N ILE A 381 35.72 -0.61 21.19
CA ILE A 381 34.37 -0.11 21.50
C ILE A 381 33.78 -0.90 22.67
N ALA A 382 34.02 -2.21 22.72
CA ALA A 382 33.60 -3.06 23.81
C ALA A 382 34.28 -2.67 25.14
N GLU A 383 35.57 -2.35 25.13
CA GLU A 383 36.29 -1.86 26.32
C GLU A 383 35.83 -0.46 26.75
N GLU A 384 35.57 0.46 25.83
CA GLU A 384 35.03 1.78 26.16
C GLU A 384 33.63 1.69 26.79
N ARG A 385 32.74 0.87 26.23
CA ARG A 385 31.41 0.60 26.81
C ARG A 385 31.51 -0.01 28.20
N LYS A 386 32.41 -0.99 28.41
CA LYS A 386 32.68 -1.57 29.74
C LYS A 386 33.14 -0.51 30.73
N LYS A 387 34.08 0.35 30.33
CA LYS A 387 34.62 1.41 31.17
C LYS A 387 33.57 2.48 31.51
N LYS A 388 32.68 2.82 30.58
CA LYS A 388 31.54 3.72 30.83
C LYS A 388 30.56 3.14 31.85
N ILE A 389 30.19 1.86 31.71
CA ILE A 389 29.35 1.16 32.70
C ILE A 389 30.03 1.14 34.08
N SER A 390 31.32 0.76 34.14
CA SER A 390 32.08 0.73 35.40
C SER A 390 32.17 2.11 36.07
N ASN A 391 32.51 3.16 35.30
CA ASN A 391 32.57 4.52 35.83
C ASN A 391 31.21 5.03 36.32
N PHE A 392 30.11 4.64 35.68
CA PHE A 392 28.77 5.00 36.15
C PHE A 392 28.41 4.30 37.46
N ILE A 393 28.74 3.01 37.60
CA ILE A 393 28.55 2.25 38.84
C ILE A 393 29.38 2.85 39.98
N GLU A 394 30.60 3.32 39.70
CA GLU A 394 31.45 3.98 40.70
C GLU A 394 30.99 5.40 41.07
N ASN A 395 30.52 6.20 40.08
CA ASN A 395 30.11 7.60 40.28
C ASN A 395 28.64 7.78 40.73
N SER A 396 27.80 6.75 40.64
CA SER A 396 26.39 6.77 41.07
C SER A 396 26.20 6.79 42.60
N ARG A 397 27.27 6.99 43.38
CA ARG A 397 27.24 7.27 44.82
C ARG A 397 26.42 8.51 45.21
N ASN A 398 26.03 9.40 44.27
CA ASN A 398 25.40 10.69 44.59
C ASN A 398 24.03 10.99 43.93
N GLU A 399 23.44 10.12 43.08
CA GLU A 399 22.10 10.38 42.52
C GLU A 399 21.03 9.35 42.99
N SER A 400 19.96 9.88 43.58
CA SER A 400 19.04 9.12 44.45
C SER A 400 17.98 8.28 43.73
N HIS A 401 17.82 8.42 42.41
CA HIS A 401 16.74 7.78 41.67
C HIS A 401 17.12 6.39 41.14
N TYR A 402 18.30 6.24 40.51
CA TYR A 402 18.75 4.97 39.93
C TYR A 402 19.36 4.01 40.96
N SER A 403 19.98 4.53 42.02
CA SER A 403 20.50 3.72 43.13
C SER A 403 19.41 2.96 43.87
N LYS A 404 18.19 3.50 43.98
CA LYS A 404 17.02 2.82 44.54
C LYS A 404 16.48 1.70 43.64
N GLU A 405 16.44 1.90 42.32
CA GLU A 405 16.00 0.85 41.39
C GLU A 405 17.00 -0.30 41.30
N ILE A 406 18.31 0.02 41.29
CA ILE A 406 19.38 -0.99 41.33
C ILE A 406 19.39 -1.70 42.69
N ALA A 407 19.30 -0.98 43.81
CA ALA A 407 19.22 -1.60 45.14
C ALA A 407 17.96 -2.45 45.31
N SER A 408 16.83 -2.06 44.71
CA SER A 408 15.60 -2.86 44.69
C SER A 408 15.75 -4.13 43.86
N ALA A 409 16.42 -4.06 42.70
CA ALA A 409 16.67 -5.23 41.85
C ALA A 409 17.66 -6.20 42.51
N VAL A 410 18.73 -5.68 43.12
CA VAL A 410 19.73 -6.47 43.85
C VAL A 410 19.15 -7.06 45.15
N ALA A 411 18.31 -6.32 45.87
CA ALA A 411 17.61 -6.85 47.06
C ALA A 411 16.58 -7.93 46.69
N GLY A 412 15.95 -7.83 45.51
CA GLY A 412 15.09 -8.87 44.95
C GLY A 412 15.87 -10.16 44.66
N LEU A 413 17.06 -10.04 44.08
CA LEU A 413 17.96 -11.18 43.84
C LEU A 413 18.46 -11.80 45.16
N PHE A 414 18.73 -11.00 46.18
CA PHE A 414 19.13 -11.46 47.52
C PHE A 414 18.03 -12.25 48.24
N ALA A 415 16.76 -11.88 48.00
CA ALA A 415 15.59 -12.54 48.60
C ALA A 415 15.22 -13.88 47.94
N GLU A 416 15.53 -14.05 46.65
CA GLU A 416 15.22 -15.27 45.89
C GLU A 416 16.39 -16.29 45.85
N TYR A 417 17.66 -15.84 45.94
CA TYR A 417 18.84 -16.70 45.71
C TYR A 417 19.93 -16.62 46.79
N GLY A 418 19.62 -16.10 47.99
CA GLY A 418 20.58 -15.78 49.06
C GLY A 418 21.36 -16.94 49.73
N ASP A 419 21.29 -18.16 49.20
CA ASP A 419 21.98 -19.35 49.73
C ASP A 419 23.17 -19.83 48.88
N ASP A 420 23.51 -19.14 47.78
CA ASP A 420 24.67 -19.51 46.95
C ASP A 420 25.97 -18.88 47.48
N ASP A 421 26.95 -19.70 47.87
CA ASP A 421 28.16 -19.28 48.59
C ASP A 421 29.12 -18.44 47.71
N ASP A 422 29.09 -18.60 46.38
CA ASP A 422 29.94 -17.84 45.46
C ASP A 422 29.45 -16.38 45.32
N LEU A 423 28.13 -16.14 45.37
CA LEU A 423 27.54 -14.80 45.36
C LEU A 423 27.77 -14.04 46.67
N ARG A 424 27.80 -14.74 47.81
CA ARG A 424 28.15 -14.14 49.11
C ARG A 424 29.55 -13.55 49.10
N SER A 425 30.54 -14.22 48.50
CA SER A 425 31.94 -13.75 48.48
C SER A 425 32.15 -12.48 47.63
N VAL A 426 31.42 -12.35 46.51
CA VAL A 426 31.47 -11.17 45.63
C VAL A 426 30.77 -9.97 46.28
N LEU A 427 29.71 -10.23 47.05
CA LEU A 427 28.97 -9.21 47.80
C LEU A 427 29.65 -8.81 49.11
N GLU A 428 30.36 -9.71 49.80
CA GLU A 428 31.14 -9.40 51.00
C GLU A 428 32.28 -8.43 50.69
N ASN A 429 32.95 -8.57 49.55
CA ASN A 429 33.98 -7.61 49.11
C ASN A 429 33.41 -6.23 48.74
N ALA A 430 32.11 -6.13 48.47
CA ALA A 430 31.41 -4.86 48.23
C ALA A 430 30.84 -4.24 49.52
N LEU A 431 30.84 -4.97 50.64
CA LEU A 431 30.21 -4.61 51.92
C LEU A 431 31.19 -4.13 53.02
N ASP A 432 32.46 -3.93 52.69
CA ASP A 432 33.51 -3.50 53.64
C ASP A 432 33.44 -2.00 54.05
N ASP A 433 32.27 -1.37 53.98
CA ASP A 433 32.06 0.03 54.40
C ASP A 433 31.33 0.13 55.77
N PRO A 434 32.00 0.63 56.84
CA PRO A 434 31.45 0.69 58.20
C PRO A 434 30.15 1.50 58.34
N GLU A 435 29.85 2.41 57.41
CA GLU A 435 28.64 3.25 57.47
C GLU A 435 27.35 2.49 57.08
N PHE A 436 27.47 1.43 56.27
CA PHE A 436 26.34 0.61 55.82
C PHE A 436 25.79 -0.30 56.93
N SER A 437 26.65 -0.72 57.86
CA SER A 437 26.30 -1.53 59.04
C SER A 437 25.42 -0.76 60.05
N SER A 438 25.53 0.58 60.09
CA SER A 438 24.70 1.42 60.98
C SER A 438 23.23 1.47 60.53
N LYS A 439 22.96 1.40 59.22
CA LYS A 439 21.60 1.38 58.65
C LYS A 439 20.91 0.02 58.79
N ILE A 440 21.64 -1.02 59.17
CA ILE A 440 21.14 -2.37 59.44
C ILE A 440 20.61 -2.50 60.88
N GLN A 441 20.77 -1.50 61.75
CA GLN A 441 20.18 -1.53 63.10
C GLN A 441 18.66 -1.26 63.11
N SER A 442 18.06 -0.75 62.03
CA SER A 442 16.59 -0.64 61.91
C SER A 442 15.89 -1.97 61.60
N LEU A 443 16.62 -3.09 61.56
CA LEU A 443 16.09 -4.43 61.26
C LEU A 443 15.35 -5.10 62.42
N ASP A 444 15.29 -4.55 63.63
CA ASP A 444 14.42 -5.16 64.68
C ASP A 444 12.93 -5.05 64.34
N ILE A 445 12.53 -4.03 63.58
CA ILE A 445 11.17 -3.89 63.04
C ILE A 445 10.91 -4.93 61.93
N VAL A 446 11.94 -5.27 61.16
CA VAL A 446 11.86 -6.30 60.13
C VAL A 446 11.88 -7.69 60.78
N ARG A 447 12.60 -7.91 61.87
CA ARG A 447 12.62 -9.17 62.62
C ARG A 447 11.23 -9.49 63.21
N ASP A 448 10.52 -8.48 63.72
CA ASP A 448 9.13 -8.60 64.19
C ASP A 448 8.09 -8.72 63.07
N LYS A 449 8.37 -8.17 61.89
CA LYS A 449 7.55 -8.38 60.68
C LYS A 449 7.78 -9.78 60.10
N VAL A 450 9.02 -10.24 60.05
CA VAL A 450 9.41 -11.59 59.59
C VAL A 450 8.78 -12.65 60.49
N LYS A 451 8.73 -12.43 61.80
CA LYS A 451 8.04 -13.35 62.73
C LYS A 451 6.53 -13.42 62.48
N ARG A 452 5.89 -12.27 62.23
CA ARG A 452 4.46 -12.19 61.86
C ARG A 452 4.17 -12.74 60.46
N GLU A 453 5.08 -12.56 59.52
CA GLU A 453 4.97 -13.14 58.18
C GLU A 453 5.29 -14.63 58.18
N GLN A 454 6.16 -15.14 59.06
CA GLN A 454 6.39 -16.58 59.29
C GLN A 454 5.15 -17.26 59.88
N ASP A 455 4.46 -16.62 60.83
CA ASP A 455 3.19 -17.12 61.36
C ASP A 455 2.09 -17.14 60.29
N LYS A 456 2.07 -16.15 59.38
CA LYS A 456 1.17 -16.16 58.21
C LYS A 456 1.59 -17.19 57.17
N LEU A 457 2.89 -17.36 56.93
CA LEU A 457 3.45 -18.38 56.03
C LEU A 457 3.04 -19.77 56.49
N SER A 458 3.11 -20.07 57.79
CA SER A 458 2.67 -21.38 58.30
C SER A 458 1.17 -21.66 58.12
N LYS A 459 0.32 -20.61 58.13
CA LYS A 459 -1.11 -20.72 57.82
C LYS A 459 -1.36 -20.85 56.33
N LEU A 460 -0.67 -20.05 55.52
CA LEU A 460 -0.71 -20.12 54.07
C LEU A 460 -0.13 -21.44 53.56
N GLU A 461 0.88 -22.02 54.19
CA GLU A 461 1.44 -23.34 53.85
C GLU A 461 0.40 -24.44 54.08
N LYS A 462 -0.37 -24.36 55.16
CA LYS A 462 -1.52 -25.26 55.39
C LYS A 462 -2.63 -25.09 54.36
N GLU A 463 -2.97 -23.85 54.01
CA GLU A 463 -3.95 -23.55 52.96
C GLU A 463 -3.44 -23.95 51.57
N ILE A 464 -2.13 -23.84 51.33
CA ILE A 464 -1.45 -24.29 50.11
C ILE A 464 -1.42 -25.81 50.07
N GLU A 465 -1.21 -26.51 51.18
CA GLU A 465 -1.22 -27.98 51.23
C GLU A 465 -2.63 -28.53 50.96
N GLU A 466 -3.67 -27.88 51.50
CA GLU A 466 -5.08 -28.18 51.18
C GLU A 466 -5.43 -27.83 49.73
N ALA A 467 -4.95 -26.69 49.22
CA ALA A 467 -5.14 -26.28 47.83
C ALA A 467 -4.34 -27.16 46.86
N GLN A 468 -3.16 -27.66 47.24
CA GLN A 468 -2.33 -28.59 46.47
C GLN A 468 -2.97 -29.96 46.36
N LYS A 469 -3.60 -30.47 47.43
CA LYS A 469 -4.45 -31.67 47.34
C LYS A 469 -5.63 -31.46 46.39
N GLY A 470 -6.30 -30.30 46.49
CA GLY A 470 -7.34 -29.93 45.53
C GLY A 470 -6.81 -29.82 44.09
N LEU A 471 -5.60 -29.30 43.91
CA LEU A 471 -4.92 -29.18 42.62
C LEU A 471 -4.50 -30.53 42.04
N GLU A 472 -3.99 -31.47 42.86
CA GLU A 472 -3.67 -32.84 42.42
C GLU A 472 -4.92 -33.59 41.96
N ASP A 473 -6.04 -33.42 42.67
CA ASP A 473 -7.32 -34.02 42.27
C ASP A 473 -7.85 -33.37 40.98
N THR A 474 -7.70 -32.05 40.86
CA THR A 474 -8.07 -31.31 39.63
C THR A 474 -7.13 -31.63 38.46
N GLU A 475 -5.85 -31.90 38.71
CA GLU A 475 -4.87 -32.32 37.70
C GLU A 475 -5.11 -33.75 37.24
N LYS A 476 -5.45 -34.68 38.14
CA LYS A 476 -5.91 -36.02 37.76
C LYS A 476 -7.16 -35.94 36.90
N GLN A 477 -8.09 -35.06 37.24
CA GLN A 477 -9.31 -34.83 36.46
C GLN A 477 -8.97 -34.21 35.09
N ARG A 478 -8.10 -33.19 35.03
CA ARG A 478 -7.60 -32.59 33.77
C ARG A 478 -6.82 -33.57 32.90
N LYS A 479 -6.03 -34.46 33.49
CA LYS A 479 -5.28 -35.48 32.76
C LYS A 479 -6.22 -36.50 32.15
N SER A 480 -7.25 -36.92 32.91
CA SER A 480 -8.33 -37.77 32.39
C SER A 480 -9.17 -37.06 31.30
N GLU A 481 -9.43 -35.77 31.44
CA GLU A 481 -10.13 -34.97 30.42
C GLU A 481 -9.26 -34.74 29.18
N SER A 482 -7.95 -34.56 29.34
CA SER A 482 -6.98 -34.44 28.26
C SER A 482 -6.85 -35.75 27.49
N GLU A 483 -6.77 -36.90 28.17
CA GLU A 483 -6.77 -38.21 27.53
C GLU A 483 -8.10 -38.47 26.80
N ASN A 484 -9.24 -38.09 27.39
CA ASN A 484 -10.54 -38.15 26.73
C ASN A 484 -10.64 -37.19 25.52
N LYS A 485 -10.02 -36.01 25.61
CA LYS A 485 -9.97 -35.03 24.52
C LYS A 485 -9.09 -35.54 23.38
N GLU A 486 -7.93 -36.11 23.68
CA GLU A 486 -7.04 -36.70 22.67
C GLU A 486 -7.70 -37.90 21.98
N GLN A 487 -8.43 -38.73 22.72
CA GLN A 487 -9.24 -39.79 22.14
C GLN A 487 -10.39 -39.25 21.28
N ARG A 488 -11.08 -38.19 21.73
CA ARG A 488 -12.12 -37.52 20.91
C ARG A 488 -11.55 -36.87 19.66
N ASP A 489 -10.36 -36.29 19.73
CA ASP A 489 -9.68 -35.68 18.59
C ASP A 489 -9.19 -36.75 17.60
N LYS A 490 -8.72 -37.91 18.08
CA LYS A 490 -8.45 -39.08 17.24
C LYS A 490 -9.72 -39.64 16.59
N ILE A 491 -10.83 -39.71 17.32
CA ILE A 491 -12.13 -40.11 16.76
C ILE A 491 -12.59 -39.11 15.70
N LYS A 492 -12.49 -37.80 15.96
CA LYS A 492 -12.80 -36.77 14.95
C LYS A 492 -11.88 -36.82 13.74
N ALA A 493 -10.59 -37.10 13.93
CA ALA A 493 -9.65 -37.24 12.82
C ALA A 493 -9.98 -38.47 11.96
N LEU A 494 -10.39 -39.58 12.59
CA LEU A 494 -10.86 -40.79 11.91
C LEU A 494 -12.22 -40.57 11.23
N GLU A 495 -13.15 -39.85 11.86
CA GLU A 495 -14.43 -39.44 11.27
C GLU A 495 -14.18 -38.52 10.06
N LEU A 496 -13.23 -37.58 10.15
CA LEU A 496 -12.83 -36.72 9.05
C LEU A 496 -12.17 -37.52 7.91
N GLN A 497 -11.40 -38.57 8.22
CA GLN A 497 -10.88 -39.48 7.20
C GLN A 497 -11.98 -40.34 6.57
N LEU A 498 -12.96 -40.78 7.36
CA LEU A 498 -14.12 -41.51 6.87
C LEU A 498 -15.01 -40.64 5.98
N ASP A 499 -15.19 -39.38 6.35
CA ASP A 499 -15.94 -38.39 5.59
C ASP A 499 -15.18 -38.01 4.31
N LYS A 500 -13.84 -37.89 4.37
CA LYS A 500 -13.00 -37.78 3.17
C LYS A 500 -13.18 -38.99 2.25
N HIS A 501 -13.19 -40.21 2.78
CA HIS A 501 -13.45 -41.41 1.97
C HIS A 501 -14.85 -41.43 1.34
N LYS A 502 -15.89 -41.00 2.08
CA LYS A 502 -17.24 -40.83 1.54
C LYS A 502 -17.32 -39.73 0.49
N THR A 503 -16.58 -38.64 0.66
CA THR A 503 -16.48 -37.59 -0.37
C THR A 503 -15.75 -38.09 -1.61
N VAL A 504 -14.76 -38.98 -1.49
CA VAL A 504 -14.10 -39.59 -2.65
C VAL A 504 -15.05 -40.53 -3.40
N GLU A 505 -15.87 -41.34 -2.70
CA GLU A 505 -16.92 -42.13 -3.35
C GLU A 505 -18.00 -41.27 -4.00
N ASN A 506 -18.44 -40.19 -3.34
CA ASN A 506 -19.40 -39.25 -3.93
C ASN A 506 -18.81 -38.48 -5.11
N LEU A 507 -17.53 -38.13 -5.06
CA LEU A 507 -16.81 -37.51 -6.17
C LEU A 507 -16.66 -38.46 -7.34
N ASP A 508 -16.45 -39.76 -7.12
CA ASP A 508 -16.43 -40.76 -8.20
C ASP A 508 -17.81 -40.89 -8.85
N PHE A 509 -18.88 -40.90 -8.05
CA PHE A 509 -20.25 -40.88 -8.57
C PHE A 509 -20.57 -39.59 -9.32
N GLU A 510 -20.09 -38.44 -8.84
CA GLU A 510 -20.28 -37.15 -9.51
C GLU A 510 -19.43 -37.02 -10.77
N ILE A 511 -18.22 -37.58 -10.81
CA ILE A 511 -17.39 -37.69 -12.01
C ILE A 511 -18.12 -38.53 -13.06
N GLN A 512 -18.63 -39.71 -12.68
CA GLN A 512 -19.41 -40.55 -13.61
C GLN A 512 -20.69 -39.86 -14.10
N PHE A 513 -21.37 -39.11 -13.23
CA PHE A 513 -22.54 -38.32 -13.61
C PHE A 513 -22.16 -37.18 -14.58
N ARG A 514 -21.07 -36.46 -14.32
CA ARG A 514 -20.53 -35.38 -15.16
C ARG A 514 -20.02 -35.88 -16.50
N GLU A 515 -19.43 -37.07 -16.55
CA GLU A 515 -19.02 -37.71 -17.82
C GLU A 515 -20.24 -38.06 -18.68
N ARG A 516 -21.30 -38.61 -18.08
CA ARG A 516 -22.57 -38.83 -18.80
C ARG A 516 -23.21 -37.54 -19.28
N THR A 517 -23.24 -36.50 -18.45
CA THR A 517 -23.79 -35.18 -18.86
C THR A 517 -22.93 -34.54 -19.95
N LYS A 518 -21.61 -34.70 -19.91
CA LYS A 518 -20.69 -34.25 -20.96
C LYS A 518 -20.96 -34.96 -22.29
N GLU A 519 -21.23 -36.27 -22.27
CA GLU A 519 -21.65 -37.00 -23.48
C GLU A 519 -23.00 -36.51 -24.03
N GLU A 520 -23.98 -36.23 -23.16
CA GLU A 520 -25.26 -35.66 -23.59
C GLU A 520 -25.12 -34.23 -24.14
N LEU A 521 -24.29 -33.40 -23.51
CA LEU A 521 -23.97 -32.05 -23.97
C LEU A 521 -23.23 -32.08 -25.29
N ASN A 522 -22.27 -32.98 -25.48
CA ASN A 522 -21.57 -33.16 -26.76
C ASN A 522 -22.54 -33.57 -27.87
N LYS A 523 -23.50 -34.47 -27.60
CA LYS A 523 -24.55 -34.80 -28.56
C LYS A 523 -25.45 -33.59 -28.90
N LYS A 524 -25.74 -32.73 -27.92
CA LYS A 524 -26.49 -31.48 -28.14
C LYS A 524 -25.67 -30.46 -28.92
N ILE A 525 -24.37 -30.34 -28.66
CA ILE A 525 -23.44 -29.48 -29.40
C ILE A 525 -23.36 -29.95 -30.85
N GLU A 526 -23.17 -31.25 -31.12
CA GLU A 526 -23.18 -31.79 -32.49
C GLU A 526 -24.50 -31.52 -33.21
N ALA A 527 -25.63 -31.61 -32.49
CA ALA A 527 -26.94 -31.28 -33.05
C ALA A 527 -27.09 -29.76 -33.33
N ALA A 528 -26.53 -28.92 -32.47
CA ALA A 528 -26.51 -27.46 -32.63
C ALA A 528 -25.57 -27.04 -33.77
N GLU A 529 -24.39 -27.65 -33.90
CA GLU A 529 -23.45 -27.43 -35.00
C GLU A 529 -24.05 -27.82 -36.35
N ARG A 530 -24.80 -28.94 -36.41
CA ARG A 530 -25.56 -29.30 -37.62
C ARG A 530 -26.62 -28.26 -37.96
N LYS A 531 -27.36 -27.76 -36.96
CA LYS A 531 -28.32 -26.66 -37.16
C LYS A 531 -27.63 -25.37 -37.60
N TYR A 532 -26.47 -25.06 -37.04
CA TYR A 532 -25.68 -23.87 -37.38
C TYR A 532 -25.19 -23.95 -38.83
N LYS A 533 -24.64 -25.10 -39.27
CA LYS A 533 -24.28 -25.33 -40.67
C LYS A 533 -25.47 -25.24 -41.62
N ASP A 534 -26.65 -25.69 -41.21
CA ASP A 534 -27.86 -25.55 -42.02
C ASP A 534 -28.34 -24.08 -42.10
N VAL A 535 -28.17 -23.30 -41.04
CA VAL A 535 -28.46 -21.85 -41.04
C VAL A 535 -27.43 -21.08 -41.85
N GLU A 536 -26.14 -21.42 -41.73
CA GLU A 536 -25.05 -20.85 -42.51
C GLU A 536 -25.26 -21.09 -44.01
N ARG A 537 -25.61 -22.31 -44.42
CA ARG A 537 -25.95 -22.63 -45.81
C ARG A 537 -27.18 -21.87 -46.31
N LYS A 538 -28.19 -21.66 -45.44
CA LYS A 538 -29.37 -20.84 -45.79
C LYS A 538 -29.01 -19.36 -45.91
N LEU A 539 -28.11 -18.87 -45.08
CA LEU A 539 -27.61 -17.49 -45.11
C LEU A 539 -26.74 -17.25 -46.34
N GLU A 540 -25.84 -18.18 -46.69
CA GLU A 540 -25.05 -18.13 -47.92
C GLU A 540 -25.95 -18.11 -49.15
N ASN A 541 -26.99 -18.96 -49.21
CA ASN A 541 -27.93 -18.96 -50.32
C ASN A 541 -28.72 -17.64 -50.39
N ALA A 542 -29.16 -17.08 -49.26
CA ALA A 542 -29.86 -15.79 -49.22
C ALA A 542 -28.98 -14.59 -49.55
N ILE A 543 -27.69 -14.62 -49.17
CA ILE A 543 -26.69 -13.62 -49.55
C ILE A 543 -26.41 -13.73 -51.04
N THR A 544 -26.28 -14.94 -51.59
CA THR A 544 -26.02 -15.16 -53.01
C THR A 544 -27.20 -14.70 -53.87
N GLU A 545 -28.45 -14.98 -53.45
CA GLU A 545 -29.65 -14.46 -54.10
C GLU A 545 -29.74 -12.93 -54.03
N LYS A 546 -29.41 -12.32 -52.88
CA LYS A 546 -29.42 -10.85 -52.76
C LYS A 546 -28.29 -10.19 -53.54
N VAL A 547 -27.09 -10.75 -53.56
CA VAL A 547 -25.95 -10.26 -54.34
C VAL A 547 -26.24 -10.36 -55.84
N GLN A 548 -26.86 -11.46 -56.30
CA GLN A 548 -27.31 -11.60 -57.69
C GLN A 548 -28.45 -10.63 -58.04
N SER A 549 -29.35 -10.32 -57.10
CA SER A 549 -30.38 -9.30 -57.32
C SER A 549 -29.82 -7.88 -57.43
N VAL A 550 -28.71 -7.60 -56.75
CA VAL A 550 -28.04 -6.28 -56.73
C VAL A 550 -27.13 -6.05 -57.94
N GLN A 551 -26.61 -7.11 -58.57
CA GLN A 551 -25.84 -7.02 -59.83
C GLN A 551 -26.65 -6.54 -61.05
N SER A 552 -27.97 -6.39 -60.92
CA SER A 552 -28.85 -5.90 -62.00
C SER A 552 -29.06 -4.38 -62.01
N LEU A 553 -28.48 -3.64 -61.07
CA LEU A 553 -28.57 -2.17 -61.01
C LEU A 553 -27.18 -1.55 -61.10
N ASN A 554 -26.68 -1.39 -62.33
CA ASN A 554 -25.47 -0.63 -62.58
C ASN A 554 -25.72 0.87 -62.44
N GLY A 555 -24.88 1.49 -61.62
CA GLY A 555 -24.55 2.91 -61.66
C GLY A 555 -25.30 3.77 -60.66
N ILE A 556 -24.64 4.10 -59.54
CA ILE A 556 -24.49 5.46 -58.97
C ILE A 556 -23.69 5.36 -57.64
N THR A 557 -22.45 5.86 -57.68
CA THR A 557 -21.61 6.42 -56.60
C THR A 557 -21.38 5.64 -55.29
N ASP A 558 -20.19 5.05 -55.18
CA ASP A 558 -19.64 4.35 -54.00
C ASP A 558 -19.22 5.23 -52.80
N ILE A 559 -19.41 6.56 -52.84
CA ILE A 559 -18.91 7.45 -51.77
C ILE A 559 -20.02 7.94 -50.82
N ALA A 560 -21.29 7.90 -51.23
CA ALA A 560 -22.42 8.28 -50.37
C ALA A 560 -23.09 7.07 -49.68
N PHE A 561 -22.88 5.87 -50.20
CA PHE A 561 -23.50 4.63 -49.71
C PHE A 561 -22.86 4.14 -48.40
N ASP A 562 -21.56 4.35 -48.23
CA ASP A 562 -20.80 3.80 -47.11
C ASP A 562 -21.15 4.48 -45.77
N GLY A 563 -21.36 5.81 -45.77
CA GLY A 563 -21.74 6.56 -44.56
C GLY A 563 -23.13 6.22 -44.04
N VAL A 564 -24.12 6.08 -44.94
CA VAL A 564 -25.51 5.75 -44.56
C VAL A 564 -25.66 4.29 -44.16
N LEU A 565 -24.93 3.37 -44.83
CA LEU A 565 -24.91 1.96 -44.47
C LEU A 565 -24.19 1.76 -43.12
N THR A 566 -23.05 2.40 -42.93
CA THR A 566 -22.32 2.40 -41.64
C THR A 566 -23.18 2.97 -40.53
N GLU A 567 -23.88 4.08 -40.75
CA GLU A 567 -24.78 4.64 -39.74
C GLU A 567 -25.95 3.69 -39.42
N LYS A 568 -26.57 3.07 -40.43
CA LYS A 568 -27.65 2.09 -40.21
C LYS A 568 -27.16 0.80 -39.55
N MET A 569 -25.95 0.34 -39.87
CA MET A 569 -25.32 -0.81 -39.23
C MET A 569 -24.94 -0.52 -37.79
N LEU A 570 -24.37 0.65 -37.49
CA LEU A 570 -24.08 1.09 -36.12
C LEU A 570 -25.36 1.24 -35.30
N GLN A 571 -26.42 1.81 -35.88
CA GLN A 571 -27.73 1.88 -35.22
C GLN A 571 -28.34 0.50 -34.96
N ALA A 572 -28.27 -0.43 -35.92
CA ALA A 572 -28.80 -1.78 -35.76
C ALA A 572 -28.00 -2.59 -34.71
N ALA A 573 -26.67 -2.46 -34.71
CA ALA A 573 -25.79 -3.10 -33.75
C ALA A 573 -25.99 -2.55 -32.34
N SER A 574 -26.19 -1.23 -32.18
CA SER A 574 -26.48 -0.63 -30.88
C SER A 574 -27.85 -1.07 -30.35
N THR A 575 -28.91 -1.08 -31.18
CA THR A 575 -30.22 -1.59 -30.76
C THR A 575 -30.18 -3.05 -30.35
N TRP A 576 -29.50 -3.91 -31.12
CA TRP A 576 -29.37 -5.34 -30.80
C TRP A 576 -28.58 -5.58 -29.50
N ARG A 577 -27.51 -4.81 -29.26
CA ARG A 577 -26.76 -4.84 -27.99
C ARG A 577 -27.60 -4.36 -26.82
N HIS A 578 -28.39 -3.29 -26.99
CA HIS A 578 -29.27 -2.77 -25.94
C HIS A 578 -30.37 -3.77 -25.57
N GLU A 579 -30.99 -4.44 -26.56
CA GLU A 579 -32.00 -5.47 -26.34
C GLU A 579 -31.42 -6.68 -25.61
N ASN A 580 -30.28 -7.21 -26.07
CA ASN A 580 -29.60 -8.33 -25.41
C ASN A 580 -29.15 -8.01 -23.99
N ALA A 581 -28.52 -6.85 -23.78
CA ALA A 581 -28.10 -6.42 -22.45
C ALA A 581 -29.30 -6.25 -21.51
N SER A 582 -30.41 -5.67 -21.99
CA SER A 582 -31.63 -5.53 -21.19
C SER A 582 -32.20 -6.88 -20.76
N ASP A 583 -32.14 -7.91 -21.60
CA ASP A 583 -32.63 -9.24 -21.27
C ASP A 583 -31.70 -9.99 -20.30
N ASP A 584 -30.40 -9.75 -20.36
CA ASP A 584 -29.46 -10.30 -19.38
C ASP A 584 -29.61 -9.63 -18.00
N TYR A 585 -29.77 -8.31 -17.93
CA TYR A 585 -30.04 -7.64 -16.65
C TYR A 585 -31.36 -8.12 -16.04
N LYS A 586 -32.41 -8.41 -16.83
CA LYS A 586 -33.65 -9.00 -16.31
C LYS A 586 -33.42 -10.36 -15.66
N LYS A 587 -32.69 -11.28 -16.31
CA LYS A 587 -32.35 -12.58 -15.70
C LYS A 587 -31.56 -12.42 -14.39
N ILE A 588 -30.62 -11.48 -14.35
CA ILE A 588 -29.84 -11.16 -13.14
C ILE A 588 -30.77 -10.60 -12.04
N THR A 589 -31.75 -9.78 -12.40
CA THR A 589 -32.71 -9.21 -11.43
C THR A 589 -33.60 -10.26 -10.78
N GLU A 590 -34.05 -11.28 -11.54
CA GLU A 590 -34.84 -12.38 -11.00
C GLU A 590 -34.07 -13.17 -9.92
N ILE A 591 -32.77 -13.35 -10.10
CA ILE A 591 -31.91 -14.05 -9.14
C ILE A 591 -31.62 -13.15 -7.93
N THR A 592 -31.27 -11.88 -8.16
CA THR A 592 -30.88 -10.94 -7.09
C THR A 592 -32.05 -10.48 -6.22
N THR A 593 -33.30 -10.66 -6.65
CA THR A 593 -34.53 -10.35 -5.89
C THR A 593 -35.21 -11.58 -5.28
N SER A 594 -34.64 -12.77 -5.48
CA SER A 594 -35.18 -14.03 -4.96
C SER A 594 -35.17 -14.08 -3.42
N ASP A 595 -36.18 -14.74 -2.85
CA ASP A 595 -36.37 -14.92 -1.39
C ASP A 595 -35.48 -16.03 -0.80
N LEU A 596 -34.54 -16.57 -1.58
CA LEU A 596 -33.65 -17.67 -1.19
C LEU A 596 -32.75 -17.38 0.03
N TRP A 597 -32.68 -16.13 0.50
CA TRP A 597 -31.69 -15.70 1.48
C TRP A 597 -32.27 -15.16 2.81
N SER A 598 -33.58 -14.96 2.94
CA SER A 598 -34.20 -14.43 4.16
C SER A 598 -34.54 -15.53 5.18
N LYS A 599 -34.14 -15.37 6.45
CA LYS A 599 -34.71 -16.09 7.59
C LYS A 599 -35.75 -15.22 8.29
N ASP A 600 -36.93 -15.77 8.56
CA ASP A 600 -38.11 -15.03 9.08
C ASP A 600 -38.04 -14.60 10.55
N LYS A 601 -37.03 -15.01 11.33
CA LYS A 601 -36.93 -14.73 12.78
C LYS A 601 -35.55 -14.26 13.21
N LEU A 602 -35.06 -13.16 12.64
CA LEU A 602 -33.82 -12.51 13.05
C LEU A 602 -34.13 -11.24 13.85
N ASN A 603 -33.58 -11.10 15.06
CA ASN A 603 -33.48 -9.79 15.70
C ASN A 603 -32.35 -9.01 14.99
N VAL A 604 -32.72 -8.12 14.07
CA VAL A 604 -31.80 -7.37 13.22
C VAL A 604 -30.84 -6.51 14.07
N VAL A 605 -31.34 -5.91 15.16
CA VAL A 605 -30.54 -5.03 16.03
C VAL A 605 -29.40 -5.83 16.67
N ASP A 606 -29.73 -6.93 17.33
CA ASP A 606 -28.73 -7.75 18.03
C ASP A 606 -27.78 -8.45 17.04
N TYR A 607 -28.28 -8.85 15.86
CA TYR A 607 -27.45 -9.39 14.79
C TYR A 607 -26.42 -8.38 14.32
N VAL A 608 -26.83 -7.15 13.95
CA VAL A 608 -25.90 -6.12 13.46
C VAL A 608 -24.89 -5.76 14.55
N VAL A 609 -25.35 -5.55 15.80
CA VAL A 609 -24.47 -5.19 16.91
C VAL A 609 -23.44 -6.29 17.20
N SER A 610 -23.85 -7.55 17.27
CA SER A 610 -22.95 -8.66 17.61
C SER A 610 -21.90 -8.90 16.53
N ASN A 611 -22.31 -8.86 15.25
CA ASN A 611 -21.39 -9.09 14.14
C ASN A 611 -20.45 -7.91 13.93
N VAL A 612 -20.91 -6.65 14.07
CA VAL A 612 -20.00 -5.50 13.96
C VAL A 612 -19.01 -5.51 15.13
N LYS A 613 -19.43 -5.82 16.35
CA LYS A 613 -18.53 -5.95 17.52
C LYS A 613 -17.48 -7.04 17.34
N PHE A 614 -17.79 -8.12 16.62
CA PHE A 614 -16.81 -9.15 16.31
C PHE A 614 -15.63 -8.60 15.49
N TYR A 615 -15.89 -7.73 14.50
CA TYR A 615 -14.85 -7.06 13.71
C TYR A 615 -14.27 -5.80 14.37
N ARG A 616 -15.03 -5.15 15.25
CA ARG A 616 -14.67 -3.92 15.96
C ARG A 616 -15.05 -4.01 17.44
N PRO A 617 -14.26 -4.72 18.27
CA PRO A 617 -14.56 -4.88 19.69
C PRO A 617 -14.61 -3.56 20.46
N SER A 618 -13.85 -2.55 19.99
CA SER A 618 -13.82 -1.21 20.57
C SER A 618 -15.09 -0.39 20.36
N TYR A 619 -15.94 -0.76 19.38
CA TYR A 619 -17.14 0.02 19.06
C TYR A 619 -18.24 -0.28 20.08
N THR A 620 -18.79 0.77 20.69
CA THR A 620 -19.88 0.64 21.64
C THR A 620 -21.19 0.24 20.93
N ARG A 621 -22.14 -0.33 21.68
CA ARG A 621 -23.46 -0.68 21.14
C ARG A 621 -24.16 0.55 20.56
N ASN A 622 -24.11 1.68 21.28
CA ASN A 622 -24.70 2.95 20.84
C ASN A 622 -24.08 3.48 19.53
N GLU A 623 -22.78 3.30 19.31
CA GLU A 623 -22.12 3.70 18.05
C GLU A 623 -22.58 2.87 16.86
N ILE A 624 -22.71 1.55 17.03
CA ILE A 624 -23.15 0.66 15.95
C ILE A 624 -24.62 0.94 15.59
N ILE A 625 -25.47 1.13 16.60
CA ILE A 625 -26.87 1.50 16.40
C ILE A 625 -26.95 2.87 15.74
N ASN A 626 -26.14 3.85 16.17
CA ASN A 626 -26.07 5.17 15.55
C ASN A 626 -25.80 5.09 14.04
N ILE A 627 -24.79 4.32 13.63
CA ILE A 627 -24.46 4.11 12.22
C ILE A 627 -25.65 3.50 11.48
N SER A 628 -26.26 2.46 12.05
CA SER A 628 -27.38 1.74 11.44
C SER A 628 -28.61 2.65 11.24
N VAL A 629 -28.94 3.46 12.25
CA VAL A 629 -30.04 4.44 12.20
C VAL A 629 -29.77 5.50 11.15
N CYS A 630 -28.55 6.03 11.06
CA CYS A 630 -28.20 7.04 10.07
C CYS A 630 -28.35 6.51 8.64
N VAL A 631 -27.86 5.30 8.38
CA VAL A 631 -27.97 4.64 7.06
C VAL A 631 -29.42 4.29 6.72
N ALA A 632 -30.22 3.84 7.70
CA ALA A 632 -31.64 3.53 7.48
C ALA A 632 -32.45 4.77 7.09
N GLN A 633 -32.25 5.87 7.84
CA GLN A 633 -33.10 7.05 7.76
C GLN A 633 -32.66 8.09 6.72
N ASN A 634 -31.39 8.12 6.32
CA ASN A 634 -30.87 9.13 5.41
C ASN A 634 -30.36 8.53 4.11
N PHE A 635 -30.55 9.28 3.02
CA PHE A 635 -30.05 8.88 1.70
C PHE A 635 -28.51 8.90 1.62
N LEU A 636 -27.87 9.86 2.31
CA LEU A 636 -26.41 10.00 2.38
C LEU A 636 -25.95 10.03 3.84
N THR A 637 -25.04 9.11 4.20
CA THR A 637 -24.33 9.10 5.49
C THR A 637 -22.85 9.31 5.26
N VAL A 638 -22.22 10.21 6.00
CA VAL A 638 -20.82 10.59 5.81
C VAL A 638 -20.01 10.21 7.05
N PHE A 639 -18.91 9.51 6.87
CA PHE A 639 -17.94 9.17 7.90
C PHE A 639 -16.75 10.11 7.86
N SER A 640 -16.49 10.80 8.96
CA SER A 640 -15.40 11.76 9.13
C SER A 640 -14.40 11.24 10.16
N GLY A 641 -13.11 11.49 9.93
CA GLY A 641 -12.04 11.11 10.85
C GLY A 641 -10.68 11.25 10.19
N GLU A 642 -9.62 11.08 10.97
CA GLU A 642 -8.24 11.09 10.47
C GLU A 642 -7.96 9.87 9.55
N PRO A 643 -6.97 9.96 8.66
CA PRO A 643 -6.51 8.81 7.89
C PRO A 643 -6.14 7.63 8.82
N GLY A 644 -6.48 6.40 8.41
CA GLY A 644 -6.18 5.20 9.22
C GLY A 644 -7.19 4.85 10.32
N THR A 645 -8.25 5.65 10.55
CA THR A 645 -9.30 5.34 11.56
C THR A 645 -10.27 4.22 11.15
N GLY A 646 -10.09 3.59 9.98
CA GLY A 646 -10.90 2.48 9.52
C GLY A 646 -12.25 2.86 8.87
N LYS A 647 -12.41 4.10 8.39
CA LYS A 647 -13.63 4.61 7.73
C LYS A 647 -14.13 3.73 6.57
N THR A 648 -13.25 3.39 5.64
CA THR A 648 -13.57 2.51 4.50
C THR A 648 -13.83 1.08 4.98
N SER A 649 -13.07 0.62 5.99
CA SER A 649 -13.20 -0.74 6.53
C SER A 649 -14.55 -0.97 7.22
N ILE A 650 -15.06 -0.02 8.00
CA ILE A 650 -16.40 -0.16 8.62
C ILE A 650 -17.51 -0.25 7.57
N CYS A 651 -17.39 0.47 6.45
CA CYS A 651 -18.34 0.37 5.34
C CYS A 651 -18.35 -1.03 4.73
N ASN A 652 -17.16 -1.60 4.48
CA ASN A 652 -17.01 -2.95 3.96
C ASN A 652 -17.58 -4.00 4.93
N ILE A 653 -17.31 -3.86 6.23
CA ILE A 653 -17.86 -4.73 7.28
C ILE A 653 -19.39 -4.65 7.31
N PHE A 654 -19.94 -3.45 7.29
CA PHE A 654 -21.38 -3.24 7.32
C PHE A 654 -22.07 -3.85 6.08
N ALA A 655 -21.48 -3.66 4.89
CA ALA A 655 -21.98 -4.26 3.66
C ALA A 655 -21.94 -5.79 3.68
N HIS A 656 -20.88 -6.38 4.23
CA HIS A 656 -20.75 -7.83 4.38
C HIS A 656 -21.78 -8.40 5.35
N ILE A 657 -21.97 -7.77 6.51
CA ILE A 657 -22.94 -8.21 7.54
C ILE A 657 -24.38 -8.15 7.01
N LEU A 658 -24.72 -7.12 6.24
CA LEU A 658 -26.02 -7.00 5.57
C LEU A 658 -26.21 -7.99 4.40
N GLY A 659 -25.16 -8.76 4.06
CA GLY A 659 -25.19 -9.75 2.98
C GLY A 659 -25.14 -9.13 1.58
N LEU A 660 -24.67 -7.89 1.43
CA LEU A 660 -24.70 -7.18 0.14
C LEU A 660 -23.69 -7.72 -0.87
N THR A 661 -22.66 -8.42 -0.39
CA THR A 661 -21.65 -9.08 -1.22
C THR A 661 -22.03 -10.50 -1.63
N LEU A 662 -23.09 -11.09 -1.03
CA LEU A 662 -23.50 -12.47 -1.30
C LEU A 662 -23.89 -12.73 -2.76
N PRO A 663 -24.68 -11.87 -3.44
CA PRO A 663 -25.01 -12.09 -4.84
C PRO A 663 -23.79 -12.14 -5.77
N GLU A 664 -22.69 -11.48 -5.40
CA GLU A 664 -21.43 -11.60 -6.15
C GLU A 664 -20.76 -12.95 -5.92
N VAL A 665 -20.87 -13.53 -4.72
CA VAL A 665 -20.27 -14.83 -4.37
C VAL A 665 -21.09 -16.00 -4.95
N THR A 666 -22.41 -15.93 -4.94
CA THR A 666 -23.31 -17.05 -5.28
C THR A 666 -23.59 -17.23 -6.77
N MET A 667 -23.30 -16.23 -7.62
CA MET A 667 -23.58 -16.31 -9.07
C MET A 667 -22.61 -17.23 -9.82
N ASP A 668 -23.02 -17.69 -11.01
CA ASP A 668 -22.16 -18.47 -11.90
C ASP A 668 -20.96 -17.66 -12.41
N GLN A 669 -19.81 -18.33 -12.60
CA GLN A 669 -18.57 -17.69 -13.04
C GLN A 669 -18.67 -17.01 -14.41
N SER A 670 -19.55 -17.48 -15.29
CA SER A 670 -19.79 -16.86 -16.61
C SER A 670 -20.42 -15.48 -16.48
N VAL A 671 -21.42 -15.32 -15.61
CA VAL A 671 -22.11 -14.04 -15.37
C VAL A 671 -21.19 -13.04 -14.69
N LYS A 672 -20.38 -13.47 -13.71
CA LYS A 672 -19.42 -12.60 -13.00
C LYS A 672 -18.33 -12.02 -13.90
N LYS A 673 -17.99 -12.71 -14.98
CA LYS A 673 -16.98 -12.23 -15.93
C LYS A 673 -17.49 -11.05 -16.75
N GLU A 674 -18.81 -10.96 -16.95
CA GLU A 674 -19.41 -9.99 -17.84
C GLU A 674 -20.13 -8.86 -17.09
N TYR A 675 -20.75 -9.13 -15.94
CA TYR A 675 -21.54 -8.17 -15.16
C TYR A 675 -21.16 -8.15 -13.69
N TYR A 676 -21.21 -6.97 -13.07
CA TYR A 676 -21.13 -6.83 -11.62
C TYR A 676 -22.51 -7.06 -10.96
N THR A 677 -22.61 -8.03 -10.04
CA THR A 677 -23.89 -8.41 -9.40
C THR A 677 -23.96 -8.09 -7.90
N GLY A 678 -22.90 -7.55 -7.30
CA GLY A 678 -22.90 -7.15 -5.90
C GLY A 678 -23.84 -5.97 -5.63
N ARG A 679 -24.37 -5.90 -4.40
CA ARG A 679 -25.22 -4.79 -3.94
C ARG A 679 -24.44 -3.74 -3.13
N TYR A 680 -23.12 -3.82 -3.15
CA TYR A 680 -22.22 -2.87 -2.52
C TYR A 680 -21.16 -2.44 -3.53
N VAL A 681 -21.14 -1.16 -3.90
CA VAL A 681 -20.19 -0.64 -4.90
C VAL A 681 -19.28 0.40 -4.24
N PRO A 682 -17.99 0.08 -4.02
CA PRO A 682 -17.02 1.08 -3.63
C PRO A 682 -16.56 1.90 -4.84
N VAL A 683 -16.63 3.22 -4.72
CA VAL A 683 -16.19 4.20 -5.71
C VAL A 683 -15.16 5.11 -5.08
N SER A 684 -13.90 4.98 -5.50
CA SER A 684 -12.82 5.89 -5.11
C SER A 684 -12.95 7.20 -5.90
N VAL A 685 -13.16 8.30 -5.19
CA VAL A 685 -13.28 9.63 -5.80
C VAL A 685 -11.89 10.18 -6.10
N GLU A 686 -11.66 10.63 -7.31
CA GLU A 686 -10.36 11.21 -7.70
C GLU A 686 -10.38 12.73 -7.61
N ARG A 687 -9.18 13.33 -7.53
CA ARG A 687 -9.01 14.79 -7.58
C ARG A 687 -9.40 15.33 -8.95
N GLY A 688 -10.15 16.43 -8.98
CA GLY A 688 -10.53 17.13 -10.21
C GLY A 688 -11.83 16.64 -10.86
N TRP A 689 -12.63 15.82 -10.16
CA TRP A 689 -13.99 15.51 -10.60
C TRP A 689 -14.85 16.77 -10.55
N THR A 690 -15.42 17.14 -11.69
CA THR A 690 -16.16 18.40 -11.86
C THR A 690 -17.56 18.18 -12.40
N SER A 691 -17.93 16.94 -12.75
CA SER A 691 -19.24 16.66 -13.32
C SER A 691 -19.71 15.23 -13.03
N LYS A 692 -21.02 14.98 -13.25
CA LYS A 692 -21.59 13.64 -13.17
C LYS A 692 -20.97 12.64 -14.14
N ARG A 693 -20.28 13.12 -15.19
CA ARG A 693 -19.59 12.27 -16.17
C ARG A 693 -18.46 11.48 -15.54
N ASP A 694 -17.80 12.08 -14.56
CA ASP A 694 -16.67 11.47 -13.84
C ASP A 694 -17.17 10.36 -12.89
N PHE A 695 -18.39 10.50 -12.36
CA PHE A 695 -18.98 9.53 -11.44
C PHE A 695 -19.70 8.38 -12.15
N ILE A 696 -20.61 8.68 -13.08
CA ILE A 696 -21.51 7.68 -13.69
C ILE A 696 -21.08 7.35 -15.12
N GLY A 697 -20.61 8.36 -15.86
CA GLY A 697 -20.33 8.29 -17.29
C GLY A 697 -21.15 9.29 -18.10
N TYR A 698 -21.02 9.21 -19.43
CA TYR A 698 -21.69 10.11 -20.34
C TYR A 698 -22.16 9.40 -21.59
N TYR A 699 -23.22 9.93 -22.19
CA TYR A 699 -23.67 9.47 -23.51
C TYR A 699 -22.79 10.10 -24.59
N ASN A 700 -22.09 9.28 -25.35
CA ASN A 700 -21.28 9.72 -26.46
C ASN A 700 -22.16 9.85 -27.72
N PRO A 701 -22.40 11.08 -28.24
CA PRO A 701 -23.30 11.27 -29.38
C PRO A 701 -22.78 10.67 -30.69
N LEU A 702 -21.47 10.45 -30.81
CA LEU A 702 -20.82 9.91 -32.01
C LEU A 702 -20.98 8.39 -32.08
N SER A 703 -20.66 7.69 -30.99
CA SER A 703 -20.88 6.23 -30.91
C SER A 703 -22.34 5.88 -30.65
N LYS A 704 -23.16 6.85 -30.23
CA LYS A 704 -24.55 6.65 -29.76
C LYS A 704 -24.65 5.66 -28.58
N GLU A 705 -23.56 5.47 -27.85
CA GLU A 705 -23.46 4.56 -26.70
C GLU A 705 -23.20 5.34 -25.41
N PHE A 706 -23.63 4.77 -24.29
CA PHE A 706 -23.29 5.29 -22.97
C PHE A 706 -21.93 4.77 -22.54
N GLU A 707 -20.97 5.68 -22.37
CA GLU A 707 -19.63 5.39 -21.88
C GLU A 707 -19.61 5.52 -20.35
N SER A 708 -19.50 4.40 -19.65
CA SER A 708 -19.50 4.36 -18.19
C SER A 708 -18.14 4.72 -17.61
N ALA A 709 -18.09 5.64 -16.66
CA ALA A 709 -16.86 5.94 -15.90
C ALA A 709 -16.50 4.79 -14.94
N ASN A 710 -17.51 4.20 -14.29
CA ASN A 710 -17.36 3.02 -13.44
C ASN A 710 -18.35 1.94 -13.87
N LYS A 711 -17.83 0.81 -14.38
CA LYS A 711 -18.65 -0.31 -14.87
C LYS A 711 -19.50 -0.95 -13.76
N GLN A 712 -18.94 -1.13 -12.56
CA GLN A 712 -19.64 -1.74 -11.43
C GLN A 712 -20.84 -0.89 -10.98
N LEU A 713 -20.64 0.43 -10.92
CA LEU A 713 -21.72 1.37 -10.62
C LEU A 713 -22.80 1.34 -11.70
N CYS A 714 -22.41 1.37 -12.97
CA CYS A 714 -23.35 1.34 -14.10
C CYS A 714 -24.19 0.06 -14.10
N ASP A 715 -23.55 -1.11 -13.93
CA ASP A 715 -24.23 -2.40 -13.83
C ASP A 715 -25.19 -2.44 -12.63
N GLY A 716 -24.74 -1.99 -11.46
CA GLY A 716 -25.55 -1.94 -10.25
C GLY A 716 -26.77 -1.02 -10.37
N LEU A 717 -26.60 0.17 -10.95
CA LEU A 717 -27.72 1.10 -11.20
C LEU A 717 -28.70 0.54 -12.25
N ARG A 718 -28.22 -0.17 -13.28
CA ARG A 718 -29.08 -0.83 -14.27
C ARG A 718 -29.90 -1.96 -13.66
N ILE A 719 -29.27 -2.79 -12.82
CA ILE A 719 -29.96 -3.84 -12.05
C ILE A 719 -31.03 -3.20 -11.17
N LEU A 720 -30.69 -2.16 -10.39
CA LEU A 720 -31.67 -1.44 -9.57
C LEU A 720 -32.82 -0.84 -10.36
N ASN A 721 -32.55 -0.32 -11.55
CA ASN A 721 -33.60 0.24 -12.40
C ASN A 721 -34.59 -0.84 -12.88
N GLN A 722 -34.09 -2.03 -13.20
CA GLN A 722 -34.92 -3.18 -13.56
C GLN A 722 -35.70 -3.73 -12.35
N GLU A 723 -35.12 -3.70 -11.15
CA GLU A 723 -35.83 -4.07 -9.92
C GLU A 723 -36.99 -3.10 -9.63
N GLY A 724 -36.76 -1.80 -9.83
CA GLY A 724 -37.76 -0.76 -9.59
C GLY A 724 -38.40 -0.89 -8.21
N ASP A 725 -39.74 -0.99 -8.17
CA ASP A 725 -40.50 -1.10 -6.91
C ASP A 725 -40.39 -2.48 -6.24
N SER A 726 -39.86 -3.48 -6.94
CA SER A 726 -39.62 -4.83 -6.43
C SER A 726 -38.26 -5.01 -5.75
N SER A 727 -37.47 -3.93 -5.64
CA SER A 727 -36.19 -3.96 -4.92
C SER A 727 -36.39 -4.28 -3.44
N LYS A 728 -35.96 -5.48 -3.01
CA LYS A 728 -36.15 -6.00 -1.63
C LYS A 728 -34.95 -5.77 -0.70
N TYR A 729 -33.74 -5.72 -1.25
CA TYR A 729 -32.49 -5.70 -0.47
C TYR A 729 -31.81 -4.33 -0.57
N PRO A 730 -31.06 -3.89 0.47
CA PRO A 730 -30.34 -2.64 0.41
C PRO A 730 -29.34 -2.64 -0.75
N PHE A 731 -29.10 -1.47 -1.34
CA PHE A 731 -27.99 -1.26 -2.26
C PHE A 731 -27.18 -0.07 -1.77
N ILE A 732 -25.91 -0.29 -1.45
CA ILE A 732 -25.04 0.72 -0.86
C ILE A 732 -23.94 1.10 -1.84
N ILE A 733 -23.83 2.38 -2.15
CA ILE A 733 -22.71 2.94 -2.88
C ILE A 733 -21.81 3.66 -1.87
N LEU A 734 -20.54 3.26 -1.80
CA LEU A 734 -19.53 3.95 -1.01
C LEU A 734 -18.81 4.97 -1.91
N LEU A 735 -18.81 6.25 -1.51
CA LEU A 735 -17.97 7.31 -2.05
C LEU A 735 -16.74 7.43 -1.16
N ASP A 736 -15.65 6.75 -1.53
CA ASP A 736 -14.42 6.76 -0.75
C ASP A 736 -13.61 8.03 -1.04
N GLU A 737 -13.18 8.69 0.03
CA GLU A 737 -12.53 10.01 -0.01
C GLU A 737 -13.34 11.06 -0.79
N ALA A 738 -14.65 11.10 -0.52
CA ALA A 738 -15.62 11.91 -1.25
C ALA A 738 -15.25 13.40 -1.35
N ASN A 739 -14.52 13.94 -0.36
CA ASN A 739 -14.11 15.34 -0.35
C ASN A 739 -12.74 15.60 -1.03
N LEU A 740 -12.18 14.67 -1.80
CA LEU A 740 -11.07 14.96 -2.71
C LEU A 740 -11.49 15.86 -3.89
N SER A 741 -12.77 15.87 -4.21
CA SER A 741 -13.40 16.75 -5.19
C SER A 741 -14.70 17.32 -4.61
N PRO A 742 -15.21 18.46 -5.10
CA PRO A 742 -16.46 19.01 -4.59
C PRO A 742 -17.65 18.06 -4.87
N VAL A 743 -18.16 17.42 -3.81
CA VAL A 743 -19.25 16.43 -3.88
C VAL A 743 -20.45 16.95 -4.65
N GLU A 744 -20.77 18.24 -4.50
CA GLU A 744 -21.92 18.86 -5.17
C GLU A 744 -21.87 18.81 -6.69
N TYR A 745 -20.69 18.71 -7.30
CA TYR A 745 -20.53 18.76 -8.75
C TYR A 745 -20.78 17.40 -9.39
N TYR A 746 -20.09 16.36 -8.91
CA TYR A 746 -20.25 15.02 -9.47
C TYR A 746 -21.51 14.30 -8.96
N TRP A 747 -22.01 14.67 -7.78
CA TRP A 747 -23.20 14.08 -7.15
C TRP A 747 -24.47 14.94 -7.31
N ALA A 748 -24.44 15.95 -8.18
CA ALA A 748 -25.51 16.95 -8.34
C ALA A 748 -26.91 16.34 -8.56
N ASP A 749 -27.02 15.33 -9.44
CA ASP A 749 -28.31 14.71 -9.80
C ASP A 749 -28.98 14.05 -8.59
N PHE A 750 -28.19 13.48 -7.67
CA PHE A 750 -28.68 12.79 -6.49
C PHE A 750 -29.09 13.75 -5.35
N MET A 751 -28.61 15.00 -5.34
CA MET A 751 -29.00 16.01 -4.34
C MET A 751 -30.51 16.24 -4.29
N ASN A 752 -31.17 16.16 -5.45
CA ASN A 752 -32.62 16.29 -5.55
C ASN A 752 -33.34 15.05 -5.02
N ALA A 753 -32.75 13.86 -5.16
CA ALA A 753 -33.35 12.61 -4.70
C ALA A 753 -33.43 12.52 -3.15
N CYS A 754 -32.59 13.25 -2.42
CA CYS A 754 -32.60 13.30 -0.96
C CYS A 754 -33.88 13.89 -0.33
N ASP A 755 -34.60 14.74 -1.06
CA ASP A 755 -35.55 15.70 -0.46
C ASP A 755 -36.99 15.18 -0.31
N SER A 756 -37.33 14.00 -0.85
CA SER A 756 -38.73 13.51 -0.91
C SER A 756 -38.80 12.00 -1.01
N ASP A 757 -39.91 11.41 -0.52
CA ASP A 757 -40.24 9.98 -0.73
C ASP A 757 -40.00 9.57 -2.18
N SER A 758 -39.07 8.64 -2.37
CA SER A 758 -38.39 8.32 -3.63
C SER A 758 -39.27 7.72 -4.74
N ALA A 759 -40.57 7.66 -4.54
CA ALA A 759 -41.51 6.98 -5.44
C ALA A 759 -41.72 7.66 -6.81
N THR A 760 -41.30 8.93 -6.99
CA THR A 760 -41.65 9.72 -8.19
C THR A 760 -40.47 10.36 -8.94
N LYS A 761 -39.22 10.13 -8.53
CA LYS A 761 -38.06 10.77 -9.15
C LYS A 761 -37.30 9.82 -10.08
N TYR A 762 -37.28 10.20 -11.35
CA TYR A 762 -36.42 9.63 -12.38
C TYR A 762 -35.17 10.50 -12.51
N LEU A 763 -33.99 9.90 -12.41
CA LEU A 763 -32.73 10.55 -12.70
C LEU A 763 -32.33 10.23 -14.14
N GLU A 764 -32.22 11.25 -14.98
CA GLU A 764 -31.69 11.09 -16.34
C GLU A 764 -30.16 11.07 -16.27
N LEU A 765 -29.61 9.87 -16.32
CA LEU A 765 -28.18 9.62 -16.20
C LEU A 765 -27.48 9.67 -17.57
N GLY A 766 -28.24 9.80 -18.67
CA GLY A 766 -27.79 9.99 -20.05
C GLY A 766 -28.91 9.60 -21.03
N LYS A 767 -28.87 10.06 -22.30
CA LYS A 767 -29.92 9.81 -23.31
C LYS A 767 -30.30 8.32 -23.39
N GLY A 768 -31.42 7.93 -22.77
CA GLY A 768 -31.97 6.56 -22.75
C GLY A 768 -31.73 5.77 -21.45
N PHE A 769 -31.00 6.29 -20.48
CA PHE A 769 -30.81 5.69 -19.15
C PHE A 769 -31.47 6.56 -18.07
N GLU A 770 -32.73 6.25 -17.79
CA GLU A 770 -33.50 6.82 -16.69
C GLU A 770 -33.48 5.86 -15.51
N LEU A 771 -33.00 6.32 -14.36
CA LEU A 771 -33.01 5.55 -13.12
C LEU A 771 -34.18 6.01 -12.25
N LYS A 772 -35.14 5.12 -11.98
CA LYS A 772 -36.07 5.31 -10.87
C LYS A 772 -35.33 5.00 -9.58
N VAL A 773 -35.11 5.99 -8.72
CA VAL A 773 -34.34 5.80 -7.47
C VAL A 773 -35.17 4.97 -6.48
N PRO A 774 -34.80 3.72 -6.15
CA PRO A 774 -35.57 2.91 -5.22
C PRO A 774 -35.30 3.34 -3.77
N GLN A 775 -36.24 3.05 -2.86
CA GLN A 775 -36.06 3.31 -1.42
C GLN A 775 -34.89 2.53 -0.80
N THR A 776 -34.44 1.47 -1.45
CA THR A 776 -33.35 0.59 -1.02
C THR A 776 -31.96 1.16 -1.31
N LEU A 777 -31.84 2.17 -2.19
CA LEU A 777 -30.57 2.78 -2.55
C LEU A 777 -30.09 3.72 -1.43
N ARG A 778 -28.83 3.55 -1.02
CA ARG A 778 -28.17 4.39 -0.02
C ARG A 778 -26.75 4.75 -0.44
N PHE A 779 -26.34 5.95 -0.09
CA PHE A 779 -24.99 6.43 -0.25
C PHE A 779 -24.32 6.53 1.11
N VAL A 780 -23.10 6.03 1.16
CA VAL A 780 -22.19 6.19 2.28
C VAL A 780 -20.96 6.89 1.73
N ALA A 781 -20.39 7.84 2.45
CA ALA A 781 -19.21 8.57 2.02
C ALA A 781 -18.17 8.58 3.13
N THR A 782 -16.88 8.53 2.78
CA THR A 782 -15.79 8.78 3.74
C THR A 782 -15.15 10.12 3.38
N ILE A 783 -14.82 10.91 4.40
CA ILE A 783 -14.12 12.18 4.24
C ILE A 783 -12.91 12.22 5.16
N ASN A 784 -11.86 12.88 4.69
CA ASN A 784 -10.70 13.23 5.51
C ASN A 784 -10.85 14.67 5.99
N ASN A 785 -10.31 14.97 7.17
CA ASN A 785 -10.41 16.29 7.80
C ASN A 785 -9.17 17.17 7.54
N ASP A 786 -8.31 16.76 6.62
CA ASP A 786 -7.01 17.39 6.38
C ASP A 786 -7.12 18.59 5.41
N HIS A 787 -6.18 19.54 5.50
CA HIS A 787 -6.12 20.75 4.66
C HIS A 787 -5.95 20.47 3.14
N THR A 788 -5.74 19.21 2.75
CA THR A 788 -5.56 18.79 1.36
C THR A 788 -6.87 18.37 0.67
N THR A 789 -8.01 18.56 1.34
CA THR A 789 -9.36 18.18 0.89
C THR A 789 -10.33 19.37 0.81
N GLU A 790 -11.39 19.21 0.02
CA GLU A 790 -12.42 20.23 -0.19
C GLU A 790 -13.40 20.33 1.00
N ILE A 791 -13.87 21.54 1.27
CA ILE A 791 -14.84 21.79 2.35
C ILE A 791 -16.23 21.33 1.90
N LEU A 792 -16.94 20.62 2.77
CA LEU A 792 -18.33 20.25 2.50
C LEU A 792 -19.26 21.46 2.48
N SER A 793 -20.09 21.55 1.46
CA SER A 793 -21.03 22.66 1.32
C SER A 793 -22.13 22.62 2.41
N PRO A 794 -22.69 23.78 2.79
CA PRO A 794 -23.85 23.83 3.68
C PRO A 794 -25.08 23.06 3.15
N ARG A 795 -25.23 22.96 1.82
CA ARG A 795 -26.35 22.23 1.19
C ARG A 795 -26.21 20.71 1.37
N LEU A 796 -24.98 20.18 1.35
CA LEU A 796 -24.70 18.77 1.60
C LEU A 796 -24.86 18.47 3.09
N LEU A 797 -24.34 19.34 3.97
CA LEU A 797 -24.47 19.20 5.42
C LEU A 797 -25.94 19.17 5.89
N ASP A 798 -26.84 19.91 5.22
CA ASP A 798 -28.28 19.85 5.52
C ASP A 798 -28.91 18.49 5.14
N ARG A 799 -28.34 17.76 4.18
CA ARG A 799 -28.87 16.51 3.61
C ARG A 799 -28.24 15.23 4.15
N ALA A 800 -27.05 15.31 4.74
CA ALA A 800 -26.32 14.15 5.27
C ALA A 800 -26.19 14.18 6.80
N PHE A 801 -25.96 13.01 7.40
CA PHE A 801 -25.43 12.92 8.77
C PHE A 801 -23.92 12.72 8.71
N ILE A 802 -23.17 13.46 9.52
CA ILE A 802 -21.71 13.37 9.61
C ILE A 802 -21.37 12.60 10.89
N ILE A 803 -20.93 11.35 10.74
CA ILE A 803 -20.51 10.50 11.85
C ILE A 803 -18.99 10.60 12.00
N SER A 804 -18.53 11.16 13.11
CA SER A 804 -17.11 11.09 13.48
C SER A 804 -16.81 9.75 14.13
N LEU A 805 -15.94 8.95 13.51
CA LEU A 805 -15.53 7.66 14.07
C LEU A 805 -14.54 7.86 15.23
N PRO A 806 -14.57 7.00 16.25
CA PRO A 806 -13.65 7.08 17.38
C PRO A 806 -12.20 6.84 16.95
N SER A 807 -11.27 7.54 17.58
CA SER A 807 -9.83 7.39 17.37
C SER A 807 -9.34 6.02 17.83
N VAL A 808 -8.45 5.40 17.07
CA VAL A 808 -7.84 4.10 17.44
C VAL A 808 -6.78 4.35 18.52
N THR A 809 -6.92 3.72 19.68
CA THR A 809 -5.96 3.81 20.79
C THR A 809 -4.78 2.84 20.58
N VAL A 810 -3.62 3.14 21.20
CA VAL A 810 -2.37 2.37 21.04
C VAL A 810 -2.51 0.90 21.49
N ASP A 811 -3.46 0.59 22.37
CA ASP A 811 -3.71 -0.76 22.90
C ASP A 811 -4.77 -1.57 22.12
N THR A 812 -5.05 -1.21 20.86
CA THR A 812 -6.08 -1.93 20.09
C THR A 812 -5.52 -3.23 19.52
N ASP A 813 -6.02 -4.38 19.97
CA ASP A 813 -5.69 -5.69 19.41
C ASP A 813 -6.04 -5.75 17.91
N PHE A 814 -5.03 -5.94 17.06
CA PHE A 814 -5.23 -6.12 15.62
C PHE A 814 -5.74 -7.53 15.34
N VAL A 815 -7.06 -7.71 15.31
CA VAL A 815 -7.67 -8.98 14.89
C VAL A 815 -7.84 -8.97 13.37
N GLU A 816 -6.99 -9.70 12.64
CA GLU A 816 -7.27 -10.06 11.25
C GLU A 816 -8.40 -11.08 11.21
N VAL A 817 -9.63 -10.59 11.02
CA VAL A 817 -10.80 -11.43 10.85
C VAL A 817 -11.04 -11.67 9.36
N ASP A 818 -10.98 -12.93 8.93
CA ASP A 818 -11.36 -13.33 7.58
C ASP A 818 -12.87 -13.12 7.37
N PHE A 819 -13.26 -12.39 6.32
CA PHE A 819 -14.66 -12.23 5.92
C PHE A 819 -15.35 -13.55 5.58
N SER A 820 -14.62 -14.64 5.35
CA SER A 820 -15.18 -15.99 5.18
C SER A 820 -15.68 -16.63 6.49
N SER A 821 -15.21 -16.14 7.64
CA SER A 821 -15.40 -16.78 8.96
C SER A 821 -16.70 -16.43 9.67
N VAL A 822 -17.42 -15.40 9.21
CA VAL A 822 -18.67 -14.91 9.81
C VAL A 822 -19.84 -15.18 8.86
N PRO A 823 -20.97 -15.75 9.34
CA PRO A 823 -22.14 -15.94 8.51
C PRO A 823 -22.76 -14.58 8.13
N SER A 824 -22.52 -14.14 6.89
CA SER A 824 -23.28 -13.06 6.27
C SER A 824 -24.71 -13.53 6.03
N GLN A 825 -25.68 -12.74 6.48
CA GLN A 825 -27.10 -13.03 6.31
C GLN A 825 -27.73 -11.86 5.57
N THR A 826 -28.47 -12.14 4.49
CA THR A 826 -29.15 -11.07 3.77
C THR A 826 -30.28 -10.52 4.65
N ILE A 827 -30.23 -9.22 4.89
CA ILE A 827 -31.31 -8.49 5.56
C ILE A 827 -32.07 -7.72 4.50
N THR A 828 -33.39 -7.90 4.43
CA THR A 828 -34.22 -7.11 3.52
C THR A 828 -34.26 -5.66 3.97
N TRP A 829 -34.40 -4.73 3.03
CA TRP A 829 -34.50 -3.31 3.34
C TRP A 829 -35.67 -3.01 4.30
N LYS A 830 -36.78 -3.72 4.14
CA LYS A 830 -37.93 -3.63 5.04
C LYS A 830 -37.57 -4.01 6.48
N GLN A 831 -36.93 -5.17 6.68
CA GLN A 831 -36.46 -5.60 8.01
C GLN A 831 -35.48 -4.59 8.63
N PHE A 832 -34.60 -4.01 7.81
CA PHE A 832 -33.64 -3.01 8.28
C PHE A 832 -34.31 -1.70 8.71
N VAL A 833 -35.29 -1.21 7.94
CA VAL A 833 -36.09 -0.01 8.25
C VAL A 833 -37.04 -0.25 9.41
N ASP A 834 -37.62 -1.44 9.54
CA ASP A 834 -38.47 -1.79 10.69
C ASP A 834 -37.66 -1.78 12.00
N ALA A 835 -36.37 -2.11 11.94
CA ALA A 835 -35.47 -2.08 13.09
C ALA A 835 -34.90 -0.69 13.41
N PHE A 836 -34.50 0.09 12.39
CA PHE A 836 -33.71 1.32 12.57
C PHE A 836 -34.34 2.58 11.95
N GLY A 837 -35.42 2.43 11.20
CA GLY A 837 -36.13 3.50 10.51
C GLY A 837 -37.33 4.03 11.29
N CYS A 838 -37.80 5.21 10.87
CA CYS A 838 -39.02 5.81 11.39
C CYS A 838 -39.60 6.76 10.34
N THR A 839 -40.92 6.67 10.13
CA THR A 839 -41.65 7.55 9.19
C THR A 839 -42.36 8.70 9.90
N ASN A 840 -42.83 8.49 11.13
CA ASN A 840 -43.57 9.47 11.92
C ASN A 840 -42.81 9.85 13.19
N PRO A 841 -42.39 11.12 13.34
CA PRO A 841 -41.65 11.54 14.52
C PRO A 841 -42.51 11.48 15.78
N VAL A 842 -41.97 10.91 16.85
CA VAL A 842 -42.57 10.93 18.17
C VAL A 842 -42.42 12.34 18.76
N ALA A 843 -43.43 12.82 19.48
CA ALA A 843 -43.35 14.10 20.18
C ALA A 843 -42.28 14.03 21.28
N PHE A 844 -41.48 15.10 21.41
CA PHE A 844 -40.55 15.20 22.53
C PHE A 844 -41.31 15.23 23.86
N SER A 845 -40.75 14.59 24.89
CA SER A 845 -41.20 14.80 26.26
C SER A 845 -40.98 16.25 26.67
N ASP A 846 -41.75 16.76 27.64
CA ASP A 846 -41.67 18.17 28.06
C ASP A 846 -40.25 18.60 28.43
N LYS A 847 -39.52 17.73 29.14
CA LYS A 847 -38.11 17.93 29.51
C LYS A 847 -37.20 18.08 28.29
N ILE A 848 -37.37 17.22 27.29
CA ILE A 848 -36.55 17.20 26.07
C ILE A 848 -36.93 18.35 25.14
N ALA A 849 -38.21 18.73 25.10
CA ALA A 849 -38.68 19.87 24.34
C ALA A 849 -38.11 21.19 24.87
N GLU A 850 -38.04 21.36 26.20
CA GLU A 850 -37.40 22.51 26.83
C GLU A 850 -35.89 22.55 26.54
N LEU A 851 -35.22 21.40 26.66
CA LEU A 851 -33.79 21.29 26.35
C LEU A 851 -33.50 21.59 24.88
N TYR A 852 -34.30 21.05 23.96
CA TYR A 852 -34.19 21.33 22.53
C TYR A 852 -34.35 22.83 22.22
N LYS A 853 -35.30 23.52 22.89
CA LYS A 853 -35.45 24.98 22.75
C LYS A 853 -34.23 25.75 23.25
N LYS A 854 -33.63 25.35 24.38
CA LYS A 854 -32.39 25.95 24.89
C LYS A 854 -31.24 25.78 23.88
N LEU A 855 -31.08 24.57 23.34
CA LEU A 855 -30.09 24.28 22.30
C LEU A 855 -30.33 25.09 21.02
N TYR A 856 -31.59 25.14 20.55
CA TYR A 856 -31.98 25.93 19.39
C TYR A 856 -31.54 27.39 19.51
N ASN A 857 -31.82 28.02 20.67
CA ASN A 857 -31.43 29.41 20.92
C ASN A 857 -29.90 29.59 20.95
N ALA A 858 -29.17 28.63 21.51
CA ALA A 858 -27.71 28.68 21.54
C ALA A 858 -27.10 28.60 20.12
N PHE A 859 -27.61 27.73 19.24
CA PHE A 859 -27.16 27.68 17.85
C PHE A 859 -27.55 28.95 17.07
N CYS A 860 -28.71 29.55 17.37
CA CYS A 860 -29.10 30.83 16.79
C CYS A 860 -28.15 31.98 17.19
N SER A 861 -27.62 31.98 18.42
CA SER A 861 -26.58 32.97 18.80
C SER A 861 -25.27 32.82 18.03
N LEU A 862 -24.97 31.62 17.52
CA LEU A 862 -23.84 31.35 16.61
C LEU A 862 -24.16 31.64 15.13
N ASN A 863 -25.31 32.27 14.85
CA ASN A 863 -25.83 32.49 13.49
C ASN A 863 -26.08 31.18 12.69
N ILE A 864 -26.22 30.04 13.38
CA ILE A 864 -26.54 28.75 12.78
C ILE A 864 -28.05 28.53 12.88
N ARG A 865 -28.74 28.60 11.73
CA ARG A 865 -30.19 28.38 11.67
C ARG A 865 -30.52 26.91 11.47
N ILE A 866 -31.44 26.41 12.28
CA ILE A 866 -31.97 25.05 12.16
C ILE A 866 -33.07 25.05 11.10
N SER A 867 -32.84 24.37 9.99
CA SER A 867 -33.84 24.22 8.93
C SER A 867 -34.95 23.24 9.36
N PRO A 868 -36.20 23.37 8.85
CA PRO A 868 -37.24 22.38 9.12
C PRO A 868 -36.85 20.95 8.69
N ARG A 869 -36.01 20.83 7.66
CA ARG A 869 -35.44 19.55 7.20
C ARG A 869 -34.53 18.95 8.28
N THR A 870 -33.59 19.74 8.78
CA THR A 870 -32.68 19.30 9.85
C THR A 870 -33.46 18.95 11.12
N GLU A 871 -34.46 19.74 11.49
CA GLU A 871 -35.32 19.45 12.64
C GLU A 871 -36.08 18.13 12.48
N LYS A 872 -36.70 17.90 11.31
CA LYS A 872 -37.38 16.63 11.01
C LYS A 872 -36.43 15.44 11.13
N ALA A 873 -35.22 15.56 10.58
CA ALA A 873 -34.20 14.52 10.63
C ALA A 873 -33.77 14.19 12.07
N ILE A 874 -33.57 15.20 12.91
CA ILE A 874 -33.24 15.01 14.34
C ILE A 874 -34.37 14.31 15.08
N ARG A 875 -35.63 14.70 14.82
CA ARG A 875 -36.79 14.10 15.48
C ARG A 875 -36.96 12.62 15.10
N LEU A 876 -36.80 12.28 13.82
CA LEU A 876 -36.87 10.89 13.35
C LEU A 876 -35.76 10.04 13.95
N TYR A 877 -34.53 10.57 13.97
CA TYR A 877 -33.39 9.92 14.58
C TYR A 877 -33.64 9.66 16.07
N TRP A 878 -34.03 10.70 16.81
CA TRP A 878 -34.28 10.62 18.25
C TRP A 878 -35.39 9.61 18.60
N SER A 879 -36.44 9.54 17.78
CA SER A 879 -37.59 8.65 17.99
C SER A 879 -37.19 7.17 18.05
N VAL A 880 -36.20 6.77 17.25
CA VAL A 880 -35.67 5.40 17.20
C VAL A 880 -34.58 5.20 18.25
N SER A 881 -33.59 6.10 18.28
CA SER A 881 -32.41 5.95 19.12
C SER A 881 -32.74 5.94 20.62
N GLN A 882 -33.76 6.67 21.08
CA GLN A 882 -34.16 6.65 22.50
C GLN A 882 -34.55 5.24 23.01
N ASN A 883 -35.09 4.39 22.12
CA ASN A 883 -35.56 3.05 22.50
C ASN A 883 -34.47 1.99 22.35
N LEU A 884 -33.49 2.23 21.48
CA LEU A 884 -32.44 1.27 21.15
C LEU A 884 -31.13 1.52 21.90
N PHE A 885 -30.89 2.76 22.35
CA PHE A 885 -29.66 3.11 23.05
C PHE A 885 -29.65 2.60 24.50
N ASP A 886 -28.47 2.18 24.93
CA ASP A 886 -28.19 1.91 26.33
C ASP A 886 -27.98 3.24 27.08
N SER A 887 -28.25 3.24 28.39
CA SER A 887 -27.90 4.37 29.25
C SER A 887 -26.39 4.59 29.25
N ALA A 888 -25.94 5.85 29.35
CA ALA A 888 -24.51 6.14 29.43
C ALA A 888 -23.88 5.50 30.68
N THR A 889 -22.56 5.34 30.69
CA THR A 889 -21.78 4.84 31.84
C THR A 889 -22.04 5.64 33.12
N ASP A 890 -22.39 6.92 32.97
CA ASP A 890 -22.68 7.85 34.07
C ASP A 890 -24.15 7.80 34.54
N GLY A 891 -24.95 6.87 34.00
CA GLY A 891 -26.38 6.73 34.30
C GLY A 891 -27.29 7.71 33.56
N THR A 892 -26.77 8.43 32.55
CA THR A 892 -27.55 9.37 31.74
C THR A 892 -28.64 8.67 30.95
N ASP A 893 -29.85 9.25 30.94
CA ASP A 893 -31.03 8.73 30.25
C ASP A 893 -30.76 8.53 28.73
N PRO A 894 -31.14 7.38 28.14
CA PRO A 894 -30.94 7.10 26.72
C PRO A 894 -31.50 8.17 25.77
N SER A 895 -32.57 8.86 26.17
CA SER A 895 -33.19 9.93 25.37
C SER A 895 -32.31 11.16 25.29
N ILE A 896 -31.50 11.43 26.32
CA ILE A 896 -30.51 12.52 26.34
C ILE A 896 -29.30 12.13 25.49
N VAL A 897 -28.81 10.89 25.63
CA VAL A 897 -27.72 10.35 24.82
C VAL A 897 -28.08 10.37 23.34
N ALA A 898 -29.30 9.95 22.97
CA ALA A 898 -29.80 10.01 21.60
C ALA A 898 -29.81 11.45 21.06
N LEU A 899 -30.17 12.44 21.88
CA LEU A 899 -30.17 13.83 21.47
C LEU A 899 -28.74 14.38 21.29
N ASP A 900 -27.81 13.99 22.16
CA ASP A 900 -26.38 14.34 22.06
C ASP A 900 -25.80 13.85 20.73
N TYR A 901 -26.00 12.58 20.38
CA TYR A 901 -25.56 12.04 19.09
C TYR A 901 -26.18 12.77 17.90
N ALA A 902 -27.47 13.10 17.94
CA ALA A 902 -28.16 13.79 16.85
C ALA A 902 -27.58 15.20 16.60
N PHE A 903 -27.32 15.95 17.67
CA PHE A 903 -26.71 17.27 17.58
C PHE A 903 -25.25 17.20 17.13
N ALA A 904 -24.47 16.24 17.65
CA ALA A 904 -23.08 16.04 17.29
C ALA A 904 -22.91 15.82 15.78
N GLN A 905 -23.81 15.07 15.16
CA GLN A 905 -23.67 14.64 13.75
C GLN A 905 -24.34 15.58 12.75
N LYS A 906 -25.29 16.40 13.19
CA LYS A 906 -26.12 17.23 12.29
C LYS A 906 -25.93 18.73 12.49
N MET A 907 -25.63 19.17 13.71
CA MET A 907 -25.48 20.59 14.03
C MET A 907 -24.04 21.03 14.11
N LEU A 908 -23.19 20.29 14.82
CA LEU A 908 -21.78 20.68 14.98
C LEU A 908 -21.02 20.80 13.65
N PRO A 909 -21.27 19.97 12.60
CA PRO A 909 -20.62 20.15 11.30
C PRO A 909 -20.88 21.49 10.62
N LYS A 910 -21.91 22.23 11.05
CA LYS A 910 -22.24 23.56 10.53
C LYS A 910 -21.45 24.68 11.21
N ILE A 911 -20.62 24.37 12.21
CA ILE A 911 -19.77 25.34 12.89
C ILE A 911 -18.66 25.77 11.93
N ASN A 912 -18.76 27.03 11.49
CA ASN A 912 -17.73 27.71 10.72
C ASN A 912 -17.83 29.21 11.03
N GLY A 913 -16.83 29.76 11.71
CA GLY A 913 -16.81 31.17 12.10
C GLY A 913 -15.45 31.62 12.62
N SER A 914 -15.27 32.93 12.73
CA SER A 914 -14.02 33.53 13.19
C SER A 914 -14.24 34.63 14.22
N GLY A 915 -13.22 34.86 15.05
CA GLY A 915 -13.18 35.95 16.02
C GLY A 915 -13.50 35.55 17.46
N ASP A 916 -13.11 36.42 18.40
CA ASP A 916 -13.20 36.15 19.83
C ASP A 916 -14.64 36.00 20.34
N ASP A 917 -15.60 36.76 19.78
CA ASP A 917 -17.02 36.66 20.12
C ASP A 917 -17.61 35.29 19.76
N TYR A 918 -17.18 34.74 18.63
CA TYR A 918 -17.58 33.40 18.19
C TYR A 918 -16.97 32.33 19.12
N GLY A 919 -15.70 32.47 19.49
CA GLY A 919 -15.04 31.61 20.47
C GLY A 919 -15.70 31.62 21.85
N ASN A 920 -16.09 32.80 22.36
CA ASN A 920 -16.82 32.95 23.62
C ASN A 920 -18.20 32.30 23.58
N SER A 921 -18.89 32.41 22.43
CA SER A 921 -20.18 31.75 22.21
C SER A 921 -20.04 30.22 22.17
N LEU A 922 -18.97 29.68 21.56
CA LEU A 922 -18.66 28.25 21.60
C LEU A 922 -18.37 27.75 23.01
N LYS A 923 -17.66 28.53 23.83
CA LYS A 923 -17.42 28.18 25.25
C LYS A 923 -18.71 28.16 26.07
N THR A 924 -19.63 29.08 25.78
CA THR A 924 -20.96 29.10 26.39
C THR A 924 -21.77 27.86 25.97
N LEU A 925 -21.65 27.46 24.70
CA LEU A 925 -22.26 26.24 24.18
C LEU A 925 -21.68 24.98 24.84
N GLU A 926 -20.36 24.90 25.03
CA GLU A 926 -19.68 23.82 25.75
C GLU A 926 -20.19 23.69 27.19
N GLN A 927 -20.31 24.81 27.92
CA GLN A 927 -20.86 24.82 29.28
C GLN A 927 -22.30 24.32 29.33
N LEU A 928 -23.11 24.69 28.34
CA LEU A 928 -24.48 24.22 28.22
C LEU A 928 -24.52 22.70 27.95
N PHE A 929 -23.64 22.18 27.10
CA PHE A 929 -23.54 20.74 26.85
C PHE A 929 -23.14 19.96 28.10
N ASN A 930 -22.11 20.43 28.82
CA ASN A 930 -21.68 19.82 30.08
C ASN A 930 -22.78 19.83 31.14
N ALA A 931 -23.52 20.93 31.28
CA ALA A 931 -24.62 21.06 32.25
C ALA A 931 -25.81 20.11 31.96
N ASN A 932 -25.95 19.63 30.72
CA ASN A 932 -27.05 18.74 30.31
C ASN A 932 -26.58 17.31 30.00
N HIS A 933 -25.34 16.94 30.36
CA HIS A 933 -24.74 15.63 30.12
C HIS A 933 -24.59 15.25 28.62
N PHE A 934 -24.25 16.22 27.77
CA PHE A 934 -23.96 16.01 26.34
C PHE A 934 -22.44 15.81 26.16
N GLU A 935 -21.95 14.63 26.51
CA GLU A 935 -20.52 14.34 26.53
C GLU A 935 -19.87 14.42 25.15
N LYS A 936 -20.51 13.86 24.10
CA LYS A 936 -19.93 13.88 22.75
C LYS A 936 -19.92 15.29 22.17
N CYS A 937 -21.02 16.04 22.31
CA CYS A 937 -21.03 17.43 21.84
C CYS A 937 -20.04 18.31 22.60
N ALA A 938 -19.93 18.18 23.93
CA ALA A 938 -19.00 18.96 24.73
C ALA A 938 -17.55 18.69 24.32
N THR A 939 -17.16 17.42 24.23
CA THR A 939 -15.81 17.01 23.80
C THR A 939 -15.50 17.57 22.42
N LYS A 940 -16.45 17.47 21.48
CA LYS A 940 -16.22 17.93 20.10
C LYS A 940 -16.12 19.45 19.99
N VAL A 941 -16.94 20.20 20.72
CA VAL A 941 -16.84 21.67 20.75
C VAL A 941 -15.55 22.13 21.39
N LYS A 942 -15.08 21.44 22.44
CA LYS A 942 -13.79 21.71 23.07
C LYS A 942 -12.62 21.51 22.09
N GLU A 943 -12.61 20.41 21.35
CA GLU A 943 -11.60 20.17 20.29
C GLU A 943 -11.60 21.30 19.24
N ILE A 944 -12.79 21.72 18.78
CA ILE A 944 -12.93 22.81 17.80
C ILE A 944 -12.41 24.14 18.37
N TYR A 945 -12.71 24.42 19.65
CA TYR A 945 -12.26 25.63 20.32
C TYR A 945 -10.74 25.67 20.51
N GLU A 946 -10.13 24.56 20.94
CA GLU A 946 -8.68 24.45 21.12
C GLU A 946 -7.94 24.56 19.78
N ARG A 947 -8.42 23.86 18.74
CA ARG A 947 -7.87 23.96 17.39
C ARG A 947 -7.98 25.38 16.83
N GLY A 948 -9.14 26.01 16.97
CA GLY A 948 -9.37 27.35 16.44
C GLY A 948 -8.52 28.43 17.11
N LYS A 949 -8.15 28.26 18.40
CA LYS A 949 -7.18 29.15 19.06
C LYS A 949 -5.78 29.07 18.44
N ILE A 950 -5.35 27.89 18.04
CA ILE A 950 -4.07 27.69 17.37
C ILE A 950 -4.12 28.28 15.95
N SER A 951 -5.28 28.17 15.29
CA SER A 951 -5.54 28.69 13.94
C SER A 951 -6.03 30.15 13.91
N MET A 952 -5.42 31.05 14.70
CA MET A 952 -5.72 32.50 14.69
C MET A 952 -7.21 32.85 14.94
N ASN A 953 -7.86 32.17 15.89
CA ASN A 953 -9.29 32.34 16.22
C ASN A 953 -10.25 32.04 15.05
N TYR A 954 -9.88 31.10 14.18
CA TYR A 954 -10.75 30.55 13.15
C TYR A 954 -11.27 29.17 13.59
N TYR A 955 -12.57 29.06 13.82
CA TYR A 955 -13.22 27.88 14.39
C TYR A 955 -14.03 27.13 13.32
N GLN A 956 -13.56 25.95 12.95
CA GLN A 956 -14.22 25.06 11.99
C GLN A 956 -14.36 23.65 12.53
N TYR A 957 -15.42 22.94 12.12
CA TYR A 957 -15.65 21.56 12.54
C TYR A 957 -14.64 20.55 11.95
N PHE A 958 -14.33 20.70 10.66
CA PHE A 958 -13.46 19.80 9.92
C PHE A 958 -11.99 20.09 10.19
#